data_AF-B0SSR2-F1
#
_entry.id   AF-B0SSR2-F1
#
_cell.length_a   1.000
_cell.length_b   1.000
_cell.length_c   1.000
_cell.angle_alpha   90.00
_cell.angle_beta   90.00
_cell.angle_gamma   90.00
#
_symmetry.space_group_name_H-M   'P 1'
#
loop_
_entity.id
_entity.type
_entity.pdbx_description
1 polymer ?
#
loop_
_entity_poly.entity_id
_entity_poly.type
_entity_poly.pdbx_seq_one_letter_code
_entity_poly.pdbx_strand_id
1 'polypeptide(L)'
;MSSLGITMSRFFDQLFKFLHRFISYSFAIVFFSLQGAFFGAFYAYFFGSALIPDFSIENHPEVVYVFVFATLLAAIGHSIEFGILTPLGYGGFRNDLRKLNSFLKPNETIRHKDILELENNLNTLIHLPKENMYAAIRYAVMVFFSVSITHLICRHPLYELLLVSVGWLSAVFVYGGFSYIISDYFTGNKRVEIKKILAYRDVSVHKNYGILSLKGKFIFLLILILLSLTVLSVFISFGNASLLKISAFIGMTFVEAVILIYMFFQSINLTLEQINESANSLATGGRGALPILSIDKEFILFAENYEKATREVGRIRENLQELVEAKTSELRNSLETVETLKKQQDGDYFLTSLLIKPLSLNKTIGSHVKTDFLIKQKKTFLFHGRENEIGGDICIARTITLRGKDYTFFLNADAMGKSLQGAGGVLVLGAAVQSILERSTAVESVKLLYAERWIKNAYQELHHIFESFDCSMLVSMVMGLIDDETGLMYYLNAEHPWSVLYRKGTAEFIKNNSELRKLGTPFSEKSLEISTLQLIPGDVLVLGSDGRDDIEFVTETTARKINHDEELFLRHVERGNGDLKEIYQSILLMGELTDDLSLMRIAFKENIHQPPRAIRKESYELMRKAKSQIKSEELEGAKNSLLEANRINPENREIQRALIRLLVRMKEYQFAAEKLNTYIEEYPGDTDLIYLASFTYKQTKEYGKAIDMGERIRLRNPGHLSNLIQLVQLYLTIGNLPKAEKTLQLTFLIPSDTNRIEQLKSQIETFRQKIVDEIPS
;
A
#
# COMPACT_ATOMS: atom_id res chain seq x y z
N MET A 1 -41.03 -17.75 42.31
CA MET A 1 -41.63 -18.82 41.49
C MET A 1 -40.62 -19.77 40.84
N SER A 2 -39.33 -19.40 40.69
CA SER A 2 -38.31 -20.29 40.10
C SER A 2 -37.93 -21.50 40.97
N SER A 3 -37.84 -21.36 42.30
CA SER A 3 -37.50 -22.50 43.18
C SER A 3 -38.61 -23.57 43.21
N LEU A 4 -39.87 -23.17 43.38
CA LEU A 4 -41.02 -24.09 43.48
C LEU A 4 -41.18 -24.94 42.20
N GLY A 5 -41.05 -24.31 41.03
CA GLY A 5 -41.12 -24.99 39.72
C GLY A 5 -39.98 -25.99 39.48
N ILE A 6 -38.78 -25.73 40.02
CA ILE A 6 -37.64 -26.67 39.94
C ILE A 6 -37.90 -27.89 40.83
N THR A 7 -38.46 -27.70 42.03
CA THR A 7 -38.81 -28.81 42.94
C THR A 7 -39.89 -29.73 42.36
N MET A 8 -40.93 -29.17 41.73
CA MET A 8 -42.00 -29.96 41.10
C MET A 8 -41.51 -30.75 39.88
N SER A 9 -40.71 -30.15 39.00
CA SER A 9 -40.14 -30.85 37.84
C SER A 9 -39.28 -32.04 38.26
N ARG A 10 -38.41 -31.83 39.27
CA ARG A 10 -37.55 -32.89 39.83
C ARG A 10 -38.35 -34.02 40.45
N PHE A 11 -39.45 -33.72 41.14
CA PHE A 11 -40.31 -34.74 41.74
C PHE A 11 -40.95 -35.63 40.66
N PHE A 12 -41.58 -35.04 39.63
CA PHE A 12 -42.21 -35.79 38.54
C PHE A 12 -41.19 -36.63 37.77
N ASP A 13 -40.01 -36.08 37.48
CA ASP A 13 -38.94 -36.79 36.77
C ASP A 13 -38.35 -37.95 37.62
N GLN A 14 -38.12 -37.75 38.92
CA GLN A 14 -37.65 -38.81 39.82
C GLN A 14 -38.67 -39.95 39.92
N LEU A 15 -39.95 -39.63 40.08
CA LEU A 15 -41.01 -40.63 40.14
C LEU A 15 -41.19 -41.36 38.81
N PHE A 16 -41.13 -40.64 37.68
CA PHE A 16 -41.13 -41.25 36.35
C PHE A 16 -39.97 -42.23 36.17
N LYS A 17 -38.74 -41.82 36.51
CA LYS A 17 -37.55 -42.67 36.45
C LYS A 17 -37.66 -43.88 37.37
N PHE A 18 -38.23 -43.72 38.55
CA PHE A 18 -38.49 -44.82 39.46
C PHE A 18 -39.43 -45.85 38.82
N LEU A 19 -40.57 -45.43 38.29
CA LEU A 19 -41.54 -46.32 37.63
C LEU A 19 -40.95 -46.98 36.38
N HIS A 20 -40.24 -46.22 35.55
CA HIS A 20 -39.56 -46.74 34.37
C HIS A 20 -38.50 -47.77 34.74
N ARG A 21 -37.73 -47.53 35.82
CA ARG A 21 -36.68 -48.43 36.31
C ARG A 21 -37.21 -49.81 36.70
N PHE A 22 -38.36 -49.85 37.36
CA PHE A 22 -38.90 -51.09 37.94
C PHE A 22 -39.93 -51.80 37.05
N ILE A 23 -40.58 -51.09 36.12
CA ILE A 23 -41.70 -51.64 35.35
C ILE A 23 -41.47 -51.51 33.84
N SER A 24 -41.80 -50.37 33.23
CA SER A 24 -41.61 -50.12 31.80
C SER A 24 -41.74 -48.62 31.47
N TYR A 25 -41.24 -48.21 30.31
CA TYR A 25 -41.28 -46.81 29.89
C TYR A 25 -42.71 -46.34 29.62
N SER A 26 -43.50 -47.13 28.89
CA SER A 26 -44.86 -46.73 28.54
C SER A 26 -45.82 -46.79 29.74
N PHE A 27 -45.61 -47.71 30.69
CA PHE A 27 -46.42 -47.75 31.92
C PHE A 27 -46.13 -46.53 32.81
N ALA A 28 -44.86 -46.13 32.93
CA ALA A 28 -44.49 -44.95 33.70
C ALA A 28 -45.24 -43.69 33.23
N ILE A 29 -45.52 -43.57 31.94
CA ILE A 29 -46.34 -42.50 31.37
C ILE A 29 -47.81 -42.66 31.79
N VAL A 30 -48.37 -43.86 31.60
CA VAL A 30 -49.79 -44.12 31.91
C VAL A 30 -50.10 -43.95 33.39
N PHE A 31 -49.17 -44.27 34.29
CA PHE A 31 -49.33 -44.00 35.72
C PHE A 31 -49.73 -42.55 36.01
N PHE A 32 -49.09 -41.58 35.33
CA PHE A 32 -49.48 -40.17 35.43
C PHE A 32 -50.79 -39.88 34.69
N SER A 33 -51.02 -40.50 33.53
CA SER A 33 -52.28 -40.34 32.79
C SER A 33 -53.51 -40.82 33.56
N LEU A 34 -53.38 -41.86 34.41
CA LEU A 34 -54.46 -42.38 35.24
C LEU A 34 -54.98 -41.36 36.27
N GLN A 35 -54.18 -40.35 36.63
CA GLN A 35 -54.69 -39.22 37.44
C GLN A 35 -55.79 -38.47 36.69
N GLY A 36 -55.69 -38.37 35.36
CA GLY A 36 -56.76 -37.85 34.50
C GLY A 36 -58.03 -38.70 34.52
N ALA A 37 -57.92 -40.01 34.71
CA ALA A 37 -59.08 -40.88 34.89
C ALA A 37 -59.79 -40.57 36.22
N PHE A 38 -59.01 -40.32 37.28
CA PHE A 38 -59.52 -39.91 38.58
C PHE A 38 -60.21 -38.55 38.51
N PHE A 39 -59.59 -37.56 37.86
CA PHE A 39 -60.24 -36.26 37.62
C PHE A 39 -61.51 -36.45 36.80
N GLY A 40 -61.47 -37.15 35.66
CA GLY A 40 -62.66 -37.41 34.85
C GLY A 40 -63.80 -38.09 35.63
N ALA A 41 -63.48 -39.13 36.41
CA ALA A 41 -64.43 -39.80 37.30
C ALA A 41 -65.02 -38.86 38.36
N PHE A 42 -64.20 -37.96 38.91
CA PHE A 42 -64.62 -36.92 39.83
C PHE A 42 -65.59 -35.92 39.16
N TYR A 43 -65.31 -35.45 37.93
CA TYR A 43 -66.26 -34.61 37.19
C TYR A 43 -67.57 -35.34 36.91
N ALA A 44 -67.52 -36.59 36.47
CA ALA A 44 -68.72 -37.39 36.23
C ALA A 44 -69.57 -37.54 37.50
N TYR A 45 -68.94 -37.84 38.65
CA TYR A 45 -69.63 -37.96 39.92
C TYR A 45 -70.27 -36.64 40.37
N PHE A 46 -69.53 -35.54 40.35
CA PHE A 46 -70.05 -34.25 40.77
C PHE A 46 -71.19 -33.78 39.86
N PHE A 47 -71.05 -33.96 38.55
CA PHE A 47 -72.10 -33.64 37.58
C PHE A 47 -73.36 -34.49 37.81
N GLY A 48 -73.20 -35.80 37.99
CA GLY A 48 -74.33 -36.71 38.29
C GLY A 48 -75.03 -36.35 39.60
N SER A 49 -74.27 -36.07 40.66
CA SER A 49 -74.80 -35.70 41.97
C SER A 49 -75.52 -34.33 42.00
N ALA A 50 -75.26 -33.46 41.02
CA ALA A 50 -75.93 -32.16 40.91
C ALA A 50 -77.31 -32.24 40.27
N LEU A 51 -77.40 -33.02 39.18
CA LEU A 51 -78.52 -33.00 38.25
C LEU A 51 -79.56 -34.07 38.55
N ILE A 52 -79.19 -35.14 39.23
CA ILE A 52 -80.10 -36.23 39.61
C ILE A 52 -80.52 -36.02 41.07
N PRO A 53 -81.80 -35.70 41.34
CA PRO A 53 -82.32 -35.59 42.70
C PRO A 53 -82.06 -36.89 43.47
N ASP A 54 -81.58 -36.79 44.72
CA ASP A 54 -81.32 -37.92 45.60
C ASP A 54 -80.26 -38.93 45.11
N PHE A 55 -79.40 -38.59 44.13
CA PHE A 55 -78.30 -39.46 43.70
C PHE A 55 -77.27 -39.66 44.81
N SER A 56 -77.36 -40.81 45.48
CA SER A 56 -76.56 -41.19 46.63
C SER A 56 -76.21 -42.68 46.58
N ILE A 57 -75.24 -43.09 47.39
CA ILE A 57 -74.92 -44.52 47.58
C ILE A 57 -76.14 -45.29 48.10
N GLU A 58 -77.04 -44.62 48.83
CA GLU A 58 -78.23 -45.24 49.43
C GLU A 58 -79.34 -45.47 48.39
N ASN A 59 -79.47 -44.59 47.39
CA ASN A 59 -80.55 -44.66 46.39
C ASN A 59 -80.14 -45.34 45.07
N HIS A 60 -78.85 -45.35 44.75
CA HIS A 60 -78.31 -45.98 43.53
C HIS A 60 -77.09 -46.87 43.83
N PRO A 61 -77.17 -47.82 44.79
CA PRO A 61 -76.01 -48.59 45.23
C PRO A 61 -75.39 -49.41 44.08
N GLU A 62 -76.19 -50.08 43.27
CA GLU A 62 -75.69 -50.92 42.17
C GLU A 62 -74.93 -50.11 41.13
N VAL A 63 -75.44 -48.94 40.78
CA VAL A 63 -74.83 -48.04 39.79
C VAL A 63 -73.49 -47.50 40.31
N VAL A 64 -73.43 -47.10 41.58
CA VAL A 64 -72.19 -46.60 42.20
C VAL A 64 -71.14 -47.70 42.36
N TYR A 65 -71.53 -48.90 42.80
CA TYR A 65 -70.60 -50.03 42.91
C TYR A 65 -70.06 -50.46 41.55
N VAL A 66 -70.91 -50.54 40.53
CA VAL A 66 -70.47 -50.84 39.16
C VAL A 66 -69.57 -49.74 38.61
N PHE A 67 -69.86 -48.47 38.88
CA PHE A 67 -68.98 -47.37 38.47
C PHE A 67 -67.59 -47.49 39.10
N VAL A 68 -67.49 -47.74 40.41
CA VAL A 68 -66.20 -47.89 41.11
C VAL A 68 -65.45 -49.13 40.59
N PHE A 69 -66.14 -50.27 40.47
CA PHE A 69 -65.53 -51.51 39.99
C PHE A 69 -65.08 -51.41 38.52
N ALA A 70 -65.92 -50.87 37.64
CA ALA A 70 -65.59 -50.69 36.23
C ALA A 70 -64.45 -49.66 36.06
N THR A 71 -64.39 -48.60 36.87
CA THR A 71 -63.27 -47.63 36.85
C THR A 71 -61.97 -48.28 37.31
N LEU A 72 -62.00 -49.12 38.35
CA LEU A 72 -60.83 -49.88 38.78
C LEU A 72 -60.36 -50.86 37.69
N LEU A 73 -61.30 -51.58 37.07
CA LEU A 73 -61.01 -52.50 35.97
C LEU A 73 -60.44 -51.78 34.76
N ALA A 74 -60.96 -50.60 34.42
CA ALA A 74 -60.47 -49.74 33.37
C ALA A 74 -59.04 -49.24 33.64
N ALA A 75 -58.74 -48.85 34.88
CA ALA A 75 -57.40 -48.42 35.28
C ALA A 75 -56.38 -49.57 35.21
N ILE A 76 -56.76 -50.78 35.65
CA ILE A 76 -55.95 -51.99 35.52
C ILE A 76 -55.76 -52.34 34.04
N GLY A 77 -56.83 -52.34 33.25
CA GLY A 77 -56.78 -52.61 31.81
C GLY A 77 -55.82 -51.66 31.09
N HIS A 78 -55.94 -50.36 31.35
CA HIS A 78 -55.06 -49.35 30.75
C HIS A 78 -53.60 -49.54 31.17
N SER A 79 -53.37 -49.89 32.44
CA SER A 79 -52.03 -50.21 32.96
C SER A 79 -51.42 -51.44 32.27
N ILE A 80 -52.22 -52.49 32.04
CA ILE A 80 -51.78 -53.71 31.34
C ILE A 80 -51.51 -53.41 29.86
N GLU A 81 -52.37 -52.64 29.19
CA GLU A 81 -52.19 -52.26 27.78
C GLU A 81 -50.82 -51.60 27.55
N PHE A 82 -50.35 -50.77 28.50
CA PHE A 82 -49.08 -50.05 28.46
C PHE A 82 -47.95 -50.74 29.26
N GLY A 83 -48.13 -52.00 29.66
CA GLY A 83 -47.03 -52.86 30.09
C GLY A 83 -46.70 -52.83 31.58
N ILE A 84 -47.68 -52.69 32.48
CA ILE A 84 -47.44 -52.91 33.92
C ILE A 84 -46.88 -54.32 34.22
N LEU A 85 -47.21 -55.31 33.39
CA LEU A 85 -46.77 -56.70 33.50
C LEU A 85 -45.43 -56.97 32.79
N THR A 86 -44.69 -55.93 32.40
CA THR A 86 -43.37 -56.08 31.75
C THR A 86 -42.37 -56.89 32.59
N PRO A 87 -42.30 -56.73 33.94
CA PRO A 87 -41.47 -57.59 34.78
C PRO A 87 -41.80 -59.08 34.71
N LEU A 88 -43.03 -59.43 34.31
CA LEU A 88 -43.52 -60.80 34.11
C LEU A 88 -43.37 -61.27 32.65
N GLY A 89 -42.66 -60.52 31.81
CA GLY A 89 -42.42 -60.84 30.40
C GLY A 89 -43.47 -60.31 29.42
N TYR A 90 -44.48 -59.57 29.90
CA TYR A 90 -45.55 -59.04 29.05
C TYR A 90 -45.44 -57.52 28.86
N GLY A 91 -44.86 -57.10 27.73
CA GLY A 91 -44.52 -55.70 27.44
C GLY A 91 -45.65 -54.77 26.99
N GLY A 92 -46.91 -55.21 27.02
CA GLY A 92 -48.09 -54.44 26.60
C GLY A 92 -48.92 -55.11 25.48
N PHE A 93 -50.10 -54.56 25.19
CA PHE A 93 -51.05 -55.18 24.25
C PHE A 93 -50.57 -55.08 22.80
N ARG A 94 -50.19 -53.87 22.36
CA ARG A 94 -49.83 -53.59 20.97
C ARG A 94 -48.35 -53.90 20.69
N ASN A 95 -48.04 -54.31 19.46
CA ASN A 95 -46.69 -54.75 19.08
C ASN A 95 -45.65 -53.61 19.14
N ASP A 96 -46.06 -52.39 18.76
CA ASP A 96 -45.24 -51.19 18.86
C ASP A 96 -44.85 -50.85 20.31
N LEU A 97 -45.77 -51.01 21.28
CA LEU A 97 -45.48 -50.83 22.72
C LEU A 97 -44.50 -51.87 23.26
N ARG A 98 -44.66 -53.14 22.87
CA ARG A 98 -43.72 -54.20 23.28
C ARG A 98 -42.31 -53.90 22.78
N LYS A 99 -42.18 -53.50 21.51
CA LYS A 99 -40.91 -53.08 20.92
C LYS A 99 -40.33 -51.87 21.66
N LEU A 100 -41.14 -50.83 21.91
CA LEU A 100 -40.71 -49.64 22.63
C LEU A 100 -40.19 -49.95 24.04
N ASN A 101 -40.91 -50.78 24.81
CA ASN A 101 -40.51 -51.16 26.16
C ASN A 101 -39.26 -52.05 26.17
N SER A 102 -39.09 -52.91 25.17
CA SER A 102 -37.85 -53.67 25.01
C SER A 102 -36.68 -52.78 24.58
N PHE A 103 -36.96 -51.71 23.83
CA PHE A 103 -35.98 -50.77 23.30
C PHE A 103 -35.45 -49.80 24.37
N LEU A 104 -36.32 -49.28 25.24
CA LEU A 104 -35.99 -48.27 26.25
C LEU A 104 -35.72 -48.89 27.62
N LYS A 105 -34.59 -49.59 27.77
CA LYS A 105 -34.19 -50.13 29.09
C LYS A 105 -33.58 -49.04 29.98
N PRO A 106 -33.83 -49.05 31.31
CA PRO A 106 -33.44 -47.97 32.22
C PRO A 106 -31.94 -47.65 32.32
N ASN A 107 -31.07 -48.61 31.94
CA ASN A 107 -29.61 -48.50 32.07
C ASN A 107 -28.87 -48.82 30.75
N GLU A 108 -29.55 -48.84 29.61
CA GLU A 108 -28.95 -49.15 28.31
C GLU A 108 -28.87 -47.90 27.44
N THR A 109 -27.69 -47.61 26.89
CA THR A 109 -27.50 -46.51 25.95
C THR A 109 -28.07 -46.89 24.58
N ILE A 110 -28.92 -46.02 24.05
CA ILE A 110 -29.48 -46.19 22.69
C ILE A 110 -28.53 -45.74 21.58
N ARG A 111 -27.34 -45.21 21.92
CA ARG A 111 -26.37 -44.65 20.95
C ARG A 111 -25.78 -45.68 19.98
N HIS A 112 -25.83 -46.97 20.31
CA HIS A 112 -25.24 -48.05 19.50
C HIS A 112 -26.26 -48.74 18.60
N LYS A 113 -27.54 -48.39 18.72
CA LYS A 113 -28.63 -49.02 17.98
C LYS A 113 -28.63 -48.59 16.51
N ASP A 114 -29.22 -49.42 15.66
CA ASP A 114 -29.30 -49.17 14.22
C ASP A 114 -30.22 -47.98 13.89
N ILE A 115 -29.98 -47.35 12.74
CA ILE A 115 -30.75 -46.17 12.27
C ILE A 115 -32.22 -46.54 12.11
N LEU A 116 -32.53 -47.68 11.47
CA LEU A 116 -33.91 -48.12 11.23
C LEU A 116 -34.66 -48.37 12.55
N GLU A 117 -33.96 -48.91 13.56
CA GLU A 117 -34.53 -49.16 14.88
C GLU A 117 -34.80 -47.84 15.61
N LEU A 118 -33.90 -46.87 15.52
CA LEU A 118 -34.05 -45.53 16.10
C LEU A 118 -35.22 -44.76 15.46
N GLU A 119 -35.35 -44.77 14.13
CA GLU A 119 -36.46 -44.10 13.43
C GLU A 119 -37.82 -44.71 13.76
N ASN A 120 -37.93 -46.04 13.77
CA ASN A 120 -39.17 -46.73 14.13
C ASN A 120 -39.60 -46.38 15.56
N ASN A 121 -38.69 -46.42 16.53
CA ASN A 121 -39.00 -46.07 17.91
C ASN A 121 -39.30 -44.58 18.09
N LEU A 122 -38.64 -43.69 17.33
CA LEU A 122 -38.97 -42.27 17.33
C LEU A 122 -40.40 -42.03 16.84
N ASN A 123 -40.82 -42.69 15.77
CA ASN A 123 -42.19 -42.62 15.27
C ASN A 123 -43.19 -43.16 16.29
N THR A 124 -42.89 -44.27 16.96
CA THR A 124 -43.71 -44.78 18.07
C THR A 124 -43.83 -43.76 19.20
N LEU A 125 -42.75 -43.09 19.60
CA LEU A 125 -42.78 -42.04 20.63
C LEU A 125 -43.55 -40.78 20.22
N ILE A 126 -43.54 -40.42 18.93
CA ILE A 126 -44.31 -39.29 18.39
C ILE A 126 -45.82 -39.60 18.41
N HIS A 127 -46.21 -40.84 18.11
CA HIS A 127 -47.61 -41.25 18.11
C HIS A 127 -48.14 -41.68 19.49
N LEU A 128 -47.27 -42.01 20.45
CA LEU A 128 -47.67 -42.48 21.78
C LEU A 128 -48.69 -41.58 22.49
N PRO A 129 -48.61 -40.23 22.46
CA PRO A 129 -49.62 -39.37 23.07
C PRO A 129 -51.02 -39.54 22.48
N LYS A 130 -51.11 -39.71 21.16
CA LYS A 130 -52.36 -39.97 20.45
C LYS A 130 -52.91 -41.35 20.83
N GLU A 131 -52.06 -42.36 20.88
CA GLU A 131 -52.47 -43.73 21.21
C GLU A 131 -52.94 -43.85 22.67
N ASN A 132 -52.27 -43.16 23.61
CA ASN A 132 -52.70 -43.09 25.01
C ASN A 132 -54.03 -42.33 25.16
N MET A 133 -54.22 -41.22 24.44
CA MET A 133 -55.52 -40.53 24.39
C MET A 133 -56.64 -41.46 23.91
N TYR A 134 -56.42 -42.25 22.85
CA TYR A 134 -57.43 -43.19 22.38
C TYR A 134 -57.68 -44.33 23.36
N ALA A 135 -56.65 -44.86 24.00
CA ALA A 135 -56.82 -45.86 25.06
C ALA A 135 -57.67 -45.30 26.22
N ALA A 136 -57.34 -44.10 26.70
CA ALA A 136 -58.10 -43.40 27.73
C ALA A 136 -59.57 -43.23 27.36
N ILE A 137 -59.87 -42.78 26.13
CA ILE A 137 -61.25 -42.64 25.63
C ILE A 137 -61.95 -44.00 25.58
N ARG A 138 -61.31 -45.05 25.06
CA ARG A 138 -61.91 -46.40 25.01
C ARG A 138 -62.27 -46.92 26.39
N TYR A 139 -61.36 -46.77 27.36
CA TYR A 139 -61.60 -47.19 28.73
C TYR A 139 -62.68 -46.35 29.42
N ALA A 140 -62.74 -45.04 29.20
CA ALA A 140 -63.82 -44.20 29.69
C ALA A 140 -65.19 -44.62 29.11
N VAL A 141 -65.23 -44.91 27.81
CA VAL A 141 -66.46 -45.39 27.14
C VAL A 141 -66.88 -46.77 27.65
N MET A 142 -65.93 -47.67 27.93
CA MET A 142 -66.21 -48.96 28.55
C MET A 142 -66.93 -48.79 29.90
N VAL A 143 -66.43 -47.90 30.76
CA VAL A 143 -67.06 -47.62 32.07
C VAL A 143 -68.45 -47.02 31.88
N PHE A 144 -68.64 -46.10 30.92
CA PHE A 144 -69.96 -45.56 30.59
C PHE A 144 -70.96 -46.65 30.22
N PHE A 145 -70.56 -47.59 29.35
CA PHE A 145 -71.44 -48.68 28.94
C PHE A 145 -71.77 -49.60 30.10
N SER A 146 -70.80 -49.92 30.97
CA SER A 146 -71.05 -50.72 32.18
C SER A 146 -72.09 -50.04 33.08
N VAL A 147 -71.92 -48.74 33.36
CA VAL A 147 -72.85 -47.94 34.17
C VAL A 147 -74.22 -47.84 33.50
N SER A 148 -74.27 -47.60 32.19
CA SER A 148 -75.52 -47.46 31.43
C SER A 148 -76.33 -48.77 31.39
N ILE A 149 -75.65 -49.91 31.20
CA ILE A 149 -76.29 -51.23 31.22
C ILE A 149 -76.88 -51.51 32.60
N THR A 150 -76.12 -51.25 33.67
CA THR A 150 -76.63 -51.42 35.05
C THR A 150 -77.82 -50.51 35.33
N HIS A 151 -77.78 -49.25 34.90
CA HIS A 151 -78.89 -48.29 35.04
C HIS A 151 -80.18 -48.80 34.37
N LEU A 152 -80.06 -49.40 33.18
CA LEU A 152 -81.17 -49.99 32.45
C LEU A 152 -81.69 -51.28 33.11
N ILE A 153 -80.80 -52.15 33.61
CA ILE A 153 -81.16 -53.40 34.29
C ILE A 153 -81.92 -53.12 35.59
N CYS A 154 -81.47 -52.13 36.38
CA CYS A 154 -82.11 -51.72 37.62
C CYS A 154 -83.40 -50.90 37.42
N ARG A 155 -83.83 -50.67 36.15
CA ARG A 155 -85.06 -49.93 35.79
C ARG A 155 -85.15 -48.51 36.36
N HIS A 156 -84.01 -47.82 36.49
CA HIS A 156 -83.99 -46.41 36.85
C HIS A 156 -84.54 -45.53 35.72
N PRO A 157 -85.00 -44.29 36.01
CA PRO A 157 -85.57 -43.41 35.00
C PRO A 157 -84.61 -43.10 33.84
N LEU A 158 -85.15 -43.11 32.60
CA LEU A 158 -84.35 -42.87 31.39
C LEU A 158 -83.80 -41.44 31.30
N TYR A 159 -84.44 -40.46 31.93
CA TYR A 159 -83.94 -39.08 31.92
C TYR A 159 -82.65 -38.93 32.74
N GLU A 160 -82.46 -39.74 33.79
CA GLU A 160 -81.22 -39.76 34.58
C GLU A 160 -80.05 -40.23 33.72
N LEU A 161 -80.27 -41.26 32.89
CA LEU A 161 -79.24 -41.77 31.96
C LEU A 161 -78.81 -40.70 30.95
N LEU A 162 -79.75 -39.89 30.47
CA LEU A 162 -79.44 -38.76 29.58
C LEU A 162 -78.55 -37.73 30.29
N LEU A 163 -78.83 -37.41 31.55
CA LEU A 163 -78.01 -36.47 32.34
C LEU A 163 -76.62 -37.03 32.66
N VAL A 164 -76.52 -38.31 33.04
CA VAL A 164 -75.24 -39.01 33.22
C VAL A 164 -74.42 -38.97 31.94
N SER A 165 -75.05 -39.11 30.77
CA SER A 165 -74.34 -39.09 29.48
C SER A 165 -73.64 -37.75 29.20
N VAL A 166 -74.23 -36.61 29.60
CA VAL A 166 -73.63 -35.28 29.44
C VAL A 166 -72.43 -35.09 30.37
N GLY A 167 -72.54 -35.53 31.63
CA GLY A 167 -71.41 -35.53 32.57
C GLY A 167 -70.29 -36.45 32.12
N TRP A 168 -70.65 -37.59 31.51
CA TRP A 168 -69.69 -38.55 31.01
C TRP A 168 -68.89 -38.03 29.81
N LEU A 169 -69.51 -37.26 28.91
CA LEU A 169 -68.79 -36.59 27.83
C LEU A 169 -67.70 -35.66 28.37
N SER A 170 -67.96 -34.99 29.50
CA SER A 170 -66.97 -34.15 30.20
C SER A 170 -65.80 -34.99 30.74
N ALA A 171 -66.10 -36.15 31.35
CA ALA A 171 -65.09 -37.07 31.87
C ALA A 171 -64.20 -37.67 30.76
N VAL A 172 -64.80 -38.03 29.61
CA VAL A 172 -64.07 -38.52 28.43
C VAL A 172 -63.15 -37.43 27.88
N PHE A 173 -63.64 -36.19 27.79
CA PHE A 173 -62.86 -35.05 27.33
C PHE A 173 -61.65 -34.76 28.24
N VAL A 174 -61.89 -34.70 29.55
CA VAL A 174 -60.86 -34.53 30.58
C VAL A 174 -59.80 -35.63 30.48
N TYR A 175 -60.21 -36.89 30.56
CA TYR A 175 -59.26 -38.00 30.61
C TYR A 175 -58.48 -38.16 29.31
N GLY A 176 -59.13 -37.99 28.15
CA GLY A 176 -58.46 -38.04 26.85
C GLY A 176 -57.40 -36.96 26.70
N GLY A 177 -57.75 -35.70 26.93
CA GLY A 177 -56.80 -34.60 26.77
C GLY A 177 -55.71 -34.57 27.84
N PHE A 178 -56.03 -34.95 29.09
CA PHE A 178 -55.04 -35.11 30.15
C PHE A 178 -54.00 -36.18 29.78
N SER A 179 -54.47 -37.33 29.28
CA SER A 179 -53.59 -38.42 28.82
C SER A 179 -52.69 -38.00 27.67
N TYR A 180 -53.19 -37.17 26.74
CA TYR A 180 -52.38 -36.63 25.65
C TYR A 180 -51.26 -35.70 26.16
N ILE A 181 -51.60 -34.69 26.98
CA ILE A 181 -50.64 -33.68 27.44
C ILE A 181 -49.53 -34.32 28.28
N ILE A 182 -49.90 -35.21 29.20
CA ILE A 182 -48.93 -35.95 30.04
C ILE A 182 -48.00 -36.81 29.18
N SER A 183 -48.55 -37.54 28.21
CA SER A 183 -47.74 -38.38 27.33
C SER A 183 -46.78 -37.58 26.48
N ASP A 184 -47.23 -36.44 25.96
CA ASP A 184 -46.39 -35.58 25.15
C ASP A 184 -45.22 -35.00 25.95
N TYR A 185 -45.48 -34.57 27.18
CA TYR A 185 -44.46 -34.09 28.11
C TYR A 185 -43.39 -35.16 28.38
N PHE A 186 -43.77 -36.36 28.83
CA PHE A 186 -42.81 -37.41 29.20
C PHE A 186 -42.10 -38.04 28.00
N THR A 187 -42.72 -38.11 26.83
CA THR A 187 -42.05 -38.60 25.61
C THR A 187 -41.03 -37.60 25.05
N GLY A 188 -41.18 -36.31 25.34
CA GLY A 188 -40.36 -35.22 24.80
C GLY A 188 -38.85 -35.45 24.89
N ASN A 189 -38.33 -35.75 26.08
CA ASN A 189 -36.89 -35.90 26.32
C ASN A 189 -36.28 -37.05 25.50
N LYS A 190 -36.96 -38.20 25.44
CA LYS A 190 -36.46 -39.36 24.70
C LYS A 190 -36.51 -39.14 23.18
N ARG A 191 -37.53 -38.42 22.67
CA ARG A 191 -37.59 -38.00 21.27
C ARG A 191 -36.39 -37.14 20.89
N VAL A 192 -36.00 -36.18 21.73
CA VAL A 192 -34.83 -35.32 21.50
C VAL A 192 -33.54 -36.13 21.49
N GLU A 193 -33.39 -37.06 22.44
CA GLU A 193 -32.20 -37.91 22.51
C GLU A 193 -32.01 -38.71 21.21
N ILE A 194 -33.08 -39.34 20.70
CA ILE A 194 -33.03 -40.08 19.43
C ILE A 194 -32.76 -39.12 18.25
N LYS A 195 -33.43 -37.97 18.19
CA LYS A 195 -33.19 -36.94 17.16
C LYS A 195 -31.75 -36.47 17.14
N LYS A 196 -31.13 -36.25 18.30
CA LYS A 196 -29.71 -35.87 18.44
C LYS A 196 -28.79 -36.96 17.89
N ILE A 197 -29.07 -38.23 18.18
CA ILE A 197 -28.27 -39.37 17.67
C ILE A 197 -28.41 -39.49 16.14
N LEU A 198 -29.63 -39.39 15.61
CA LEU A 198 -29.87 -39.44 14.16
C LEU A 198 -29.20 -38.27 13.43
N ALA A 199 -29.28 -37.06 13.98
CA ALA A 199 -28.63 -35.88 13.42
C ALA A 199 -27.10 -35.98 13.42
N TYR A 200 -26.51 -36.60 14.45
CA TYR A 200 -25.06 -36.86 14.50
C TYR A 200 -24.60 -37.86 13.42
N ARG A 201 -25.52 -38.70 12.93
CA ARG A 201 -25.27 -39.68 11.86
C ARG A 201 -25.70 -39.19 10.48
N ASP A 202 -25.92 -37.88 10.32
CA ASP A 202 -26.36 -37.22 9.08
C ASP A 202 -27.66 -37.81 8.48
N VAL A 203 -28.54 -38.37 9.32
CA VAL A 203 -29.86 -38.87 8.91
C VAL A 203 -30.89 -37.74 9.02
N SER A 204 -31.59 -37.44 7.92
CA SER A 204 -32.68 -36.47 7.93
C SER A 204 -33.87 -37.03 8.73
N VAL A 205 -34.12 -36.48 9.91
CA VAL A 205 -35.21 -36.95 10.75
C VAL A 205 -36.57 -36.57 10.16
N HIS A 206 -37.41 -37.57 9.95
CA HIS A 206 -38.79 -37.43 9.47
C HIS A 206 -39.64 -36.52 10.37
N LYS A 207 -40.44 -35.65 9.74
CA LYS A 207 -41.05 -34.47 10.36
C LYS A 207 -42.53 -34.70 10.71
N ASN A 208 -42.77 -35.72 11.52
CA ASN A 208 -44.11 -36.09 11.94
C ASN A 208 -44.61 -35.18 13.08
N TYR A 209 -45.82 -34.65 12.93
CA TYR A 209 -46.49 -33.83 13.93
C TYR A 209 -47.47 -34.66 14.78
N GLY A 210 -47.67 -34.21 16.02
CA GLY A 210 -48.72 -34.75 16.90
C GLY A 210 -50.12 -34.34 16.46
N ILE A 211 -51.15 -35.01 16.98
CA ILE A 211 -52.54 -34.72 16.59
C ILE A 211 -53.02 -33.33 17.07
N LEU A 212 -52.53 -32.89 18.24
CA LEU A 212 -52.80 -31.57 18.80
C LEU A 212 -51.59 -30.66 18.57
N SER A 213 -51.83 -29.51 17.94
CA SER A 213 -50.85 -28.42 17.80
C SER A 213 -50.72 -27.62 19.10
N LEU A 214 -49.78 -26.65 19.12
CA LEU A 214 -49.62 -25.75 20.26
C LEU A 214 -50.92 -24.99 20.55
N LYS A 215 -51.57 -24.48 19.49
CA LYS A 215 -52.89 -23.85 19.56
C LYS A 215 -53.96 -24.82 20.05
N GLY A 216 -53.94 -26.06 19.55
CA GLY A 216 -54.90 -27.10 19.97
C GLY A 216 -54.84 -27.40 21.46
N LYS A 217 -53.64 -27.52 22.03
CA LYS A 217 -53.44 -27.73 23.48
C LYS A 217 -53.93 -26.53 24.31
N PHE A 218 -53.67 -25.31 23.85
CA PHE A 218 -54.16 -24.10 24.52
C PHE A 218 -55.68 -24.02 24.49
N ILE A 219 -56.30 -24.31 23.33
CA ILE A 219 -57.76 -24.38 23.18
C ILE A 219 -58.34 -25.46 24.10
N PHE A 220 -57.69 -26.64 24.21
CA PHE A 220 -58.10 -27.68 25.14
C PHE A 220 -58.13 -27.20 26.60
N LEU A 221 -57.06 -26.54 27.07
CA LEU A 221 -57.02 -25.97 28.42
C LEU A 221 -58.11 -24.92 28.66
N LEU A 222 -58.36 -24.07 27.66
CA LEU A 222 -59.43 -23.07 27.75
C LEU A 222 -60.82 -23.73 27.81
N ILE A 223 -61.08 -24.72 26.97
CA ILE A 223 -62.33 -25.50 27.00
C ILE A 223 -62.48 -26.22 28.33
N LEU A 224 -61.42 -26.80 28.89
CA LEU A 224 -61.45 -27.45 30.20
C LEU A 224 -61.86 -26.46 31.31
N ILE A 225 -61.27 -25.27 31.33
CA ILE A 225 -61.63 -24.24 32.31
C ILE A 225 -63.08 -23.81 32.11
N LEU A 226 -63.51 -23.52 30.88
CA LEU A 226 -64.90 -23.16 30.59
C LEU A 226 -65.88 -24.26 30.97
N LEU A 227 -65.56 -25.52 30.66
CA LEU A 227 -66.34 -26.70 31.04
C LEU A 227 -66.43 -26.83 32.56
N SER A 228 -65.34 -26.61 33.28
CA SER A 228 -65.37 -26.65 34.75
C SER A 228 -66.24 -25.55 35.35
N LEU A 229 -66.23 -24.34 34.76
CA LEU A 229 -67.08 -23.23 35.18
C LEU A 229 -68.55 -23.49 34.86
N THR A 230 -68.87 -24.09 33.72
CA THR A 230 -70.25 -24.45 33.38
C THR A 230 -70.77 -25.56 34.28
N VAL A 231 -69.97 -26.60 34.54
CA VAL A 231 -70.32 -27.67 35.50
C VAL A 231 -70.54 -27.10 36.90
N LEU A 232 -69.67 -26.21 37.37
CA LEU A 232 -69.84 -25.54 38.66
C LEU A 232 -71.08 -24.65 38.72
N SER A 233 -71.36 -23.88 37.66
CA SER A 233 -72.55 -23.03 37.56
C SER A 233 -73.84 -23.85 37.61
N VAL A 234 -73.89 -24.93 36.83
CA VAL A 234 -74.99 -25.91 36.88
C VAL A 234 -75.12 -26.50 38.29
N PHE A 235 -74.00 -26.89 38.90
CA PHE A 235 -73.98 -27.47 40.25
C PHE A 235 -74.55 -26.54 41.31
N ILE A 236 -74.28 -25.23 41.23
CA ILE A 236 -74.81 -24.22 42.16
C ILE A 236 -76.31 -23.93 41.89
N SER A 237 -76.72 -23.86 40.63
CA SER A 237 -78.07 -23.46 40.22
C SER A 237 -79.18 -24.41 40.73
N PHE A 238 -78.89 -25.71 40.82
CA PHE A 238 -79.88 -26.72 41.25
C PHE A 238 -80.03 -26.88 42.78
N GLY A 239 -79.34 -26.07 43.60
CA GLY A 239 -79.58 -25.97 45.05
C GLY A 239 -79.12 -27.17 45.92
N ASN A 240 -78.63 -28.26 45.32
CA ASN A 240 -78.22 -29.50 46.00
C ASN A 240 -76.78 -29.48 46.60
N ALA A 241 -76.17 -28.30 46.71
CA ALA A 241 -74.73 -28.16 46.95
C ALA A 241 -74.39 -27.65 48.36
N SER A 242 -73.65 -28.44 49.15
CA SER A 242 -73.02 -27.96 50.38
C SER A 242 -71.75 -27.17 50.08
N LEU A 243 -71.40 -26.22 50.96
CA LEU A 243 -70.17 -25.42 50.84
C LEU A 243 -68.92 -26.31 50.69
N LEU A 244 -68.89 -27.46 51.38
CA LEU A 244 -67.81 -28.43 51.33
C LEU A 244 -67.68 -29.10 49.95
N LYS A 245 -68.80 -29.47 49.30
CA LYS A 245 -68.81 -30.04 47.95
C LYS A 245 -68.33 -29.02 46.90
N ILE A 246 -68.79 -27.77 47.01
CA ILE A 246 -68.34 -26.68 46.12
C ILE A 246 -66.83 -26.44 46.28
N SER A 247 -66.34 -26.34 47.53
CA SER A 247 -64.91 -26.14 47.77
C SER A 247 -64.06 -27.31 47.28
N ALA A 248 -64.57 -28.55 47.42
CA ALA A 248 -63.87 -29.73 46.92
C ALA A 248 -63.80 -29.74 45.38
N PHE A 249 -64.88 -29.36 44.69
CA PHE A 249 -64.88 -29.26 43.24
C PHE A 249 -63.88 -28.20 42.73
N ILE A 250 -63.97 -26.98 43.27
CA ILE A 250 -63.04 -25.89 42.91
C ILE A 250 -61.59 -26.28 43.19
N GLY A 251 -61.31 -26.87 44.36
CA GLY A 251 -59.98 -27.32 44.73
C GLY A 251 -59.42 -28.37 43.76
N MET A 252 -60.22 -29.36 43.39
CA MET A 252 -59.81 -30.44 42.48
C MET A 252 -59.60 -29.95 41.04
N THR A 253 -60.52 -29.14 40.51
CA THR A 253 -60.36 -28.49 39.21
C THR A 253 -59.12 -27.58 39.19
N PHE A 254 -58.87 -26.84 40.27
CA PHE A 254 -57.68 -26.00 40.38
C PHE A 254 -56.39 -26.84 40.32
N VAL A 255 -56.33 -27.95 41.07
CA VAL A 255 -55.17 -28.86 41.06
C VAL A 255 -54.94 -29.45 39.67
N GLU A 256 -56.01 -29.93 39.01
CA GLU A 256 -55.94 -30.48 37.65
C GLU A 256 -55.41 -29.43 36.65
N ALA A 257 -56.01 -28.24 36.63
CA ALA A 257 -55.63 -27.17 35.72
C ALA A 257 -54.19 -26.71 35.97
N VAL A 258 -53.76 -26.57 37.22
CA VAL A 258 -52.38 -26.19 37.57
C VAL A 258 -51.38 -27.24 37.08
N ILE A 259 -51.66 -28.54 37.24
CA ILE A 259 -50.78 -29.61 36.77
C ILE A 259 -50.65 -29.55 35.24
N LEU A 260 -51.77 -29.46 34.51
CA LEU A 260 -51.76 -29.43 33.05
C LEU A 260 -51.09 -28.17 32.49
N ILE A 261 -51.43 -26.99 33.04
CA ILE A 261 -50.81 -25.71 32.67
C ILE A 261 -49.31 -25.78 32.92
N TYR A 262 -48.88 -26.27 34.08
CA TYR A 262 -47.46 -26.39 34.41
C TYR A 262 -46.72 -27.32 33.45
N MET A 263 -47.25 -28.52 33.18
CA MET A 263 -46.65 -29.47 32.23
C MET A 263 -46.57 -28.89 30.81
N PHE A 264 -47.63 -28.21 30.36
CA PHE A 264 -47.67 -27.56 29.06
C PHE A 264 -46.63 -26.45 28.93
N PHE A 265 -46.58 -25.52 29.90
CA PHE A 265 -45.58 -24.45 29.90
C PHE A 265 -44.15 -24.97 30.03
N GLN A 266 -43.93 -26.02 30.83
CA GLN A 266 -42.61 -26.64 30.94
C GLN A 266 -42.17 -27.24 29.59
N SER A 267 -43.07 -27.88 28.85
CA SER A 267 -42.78 -28.37 27.50
C SER A 267 -42.39 -27.24 26.52
N ILE A 268 -43.03 -26.08 26.61
CA ILE A 268 -42.69 -24.91 25.79
C ILE A 268 -41.32 -24.37 26.17
N ASN A 269 -41.06 -24.16 27.46
CA ASN A 269 -39.79 -23.62 27.96
C ASN A 269 -38.60 -24.49 27.53
N LEU A 270 -38.72 -25.83 27.67
CA LEU A 270 -37.69 -26.76 27.23
C LEU A 270 -37.45 -26.70 25.70
N THR A 271 -38.51 -26.47 24.92
CA THR A 271 -38.38 -26.33 23.46
C THR A 271 -37.68 -25.02 23.09
N LEU A 272 -37.99 -23.92 23.78
CA LEU A 272 -37.32 -22.62 23.58
C LEU A 272 -35.85 -22.66 23.99
N GLU A 273 -35.51 -23.35 25.07
CA GLU A 273 -34.12 -23.54 25.51
C GLU A 273 -33.29 -24.26 24.42
N GLN A 274 -33.85 -25.30 23.79
CA GLN A 274 -33.20 -25.99 22.67
C GLN A 274 -33.00 -25.09 21.44
N ILE A 275 -34.00 -24.25 21.12
CA ILE A 275 -33.86 -23.27 20.03
C ILE A 275 -32.72 -22.31 20.33
N ASN A 276 -32.62 -21.84 21.58
CA ASN A 276 -31.55 -20.95 22.00
C ASN A 276 -30.17 -21.61 21.95
N GLU A 277 -30.05 -22.87 22.41
CA GLU A 277 -28.81 -23.65 22.32
C GLU A 277 -28.34 -23.81 20.87
N SER A 278 -29.24 -24.18 19.95
CA SER A 278 -28.91 -24.34 18.53
C SER A 278 -28.53 -23.01 17.87
N ALA A 279 -29.26 -21.92 18.18
CA ALA A 279 -28.95 -20.59 17.69
C ALA A 279 -27.57 -20.10 18.14
N ASN A 280 -27.25 -20.29 19.42
CA ASN A 280 -25.94 -19.94 19.95
C ASN A 280 -24.83 -20.78 19.31
N SER A 281 -25.05 -22.09 19.14
CA SER A 281 -24.10 -22.97 18.45
C SER A 281 -23.80 -22.50 17.02
N LEU A 282 -24.81 -22.08 16.25
CA LEU A 282 -24.63 -21.53 14.91
C LEU A 282 -23.81 -20.22 14.92
N ALA A 283 -24.12 -19.34 15.87
CA ALA A 283 -23.43 -18.06 16.06
C ALA A 283 -21.93 -18.27 16.38
N THR A 284 -21.60 -19.27 17.20
CA THR A 284 -20.21 -19.60 17.58
C THR A 284 -19.47 -20.47 16.55
N GLY A 285 -20.01 -20.69 15.35
CA GLY A 285 -19.32 -21.43 14.28
C GLY A 285 -19.73 -22.90 14.12
N GLY A 286 -20.65 -23.42 14.93
CA GLY A 286 -21.13 -24.80 14.85
C GLY A 286 -22.18 -25.03 13.74
N ARG A 287 -22.55 -26.30 13.54
CA ARG A 287 -23.51 -26.75 12.51
C ARG A 287 -24.95 -26.29 12.74
N GLY A 288 -25.30 -25.74 13.91
CA GLY A 288 -26.64 -25.23 14.20
C GLY A 288 -27.78 -26.26 14.10
N ALA A 289 -27.54 -27.55 14.34
CA ALA A 289 -28.61 -28.56 14.27
C ALA A 289 -29.68 -28.32 15.36
N LEU A 290 -30.96 -28.41 15.00
CA LEU A 290 -32.10 -28.10 15.89
C LEU A 290 -33.01 -29.32 16.14
N PRO A 291 -32.62 -30.24 17.06
CA PRO A 291 -33.43 -31.40 17.43
C PRO A 291 -34.49 -31.02 18.48
N ILE A 292 -35.66 -30.55 18.02
CA ILE A 292 -36.73 -30.08 18.90
C ILE A 292 -37.48 -31.19 19.66
N LEU A 293 -37.84 -30.87 20.92
CA LEU A 293 -38.66 -31.65 21.85
C LEU A 293 -40.13 -31.73 21.46
N SER A 294 -40.67 -30.61 21.01
CA SER A 294 -42.07 -30.51 20.66
C SER A 294 -42.40 -31.28 19.37
N ILE A 295 -43.61 -31.86 19.34
CA ILE A 295 -44.26 -32.40 18.14
C ILE A 295 -45.37 -31.46 17.64
N ASP A 296 -45.44 -30.24 18.18
CA ASP A 296 -46.39 -29.23 17.75
C ASP A 296 -46.03 -28.76 16.34
N LYS A 297 -47.07 -28.63 15.50
CA LYS A 297 -46.93 -28.20 14.11
C LYS A 297 -46.14 -26.89 13.98
N GLU A 298 -46.38 -25.92 14.86
CA GLU A 298 -45.72 -24.61 14.85
C GLU A 298 -44.21 -24.71 15.10
N PHE A 299 -43.79 -25.49 16.09
CA PHE A 299 -42.37 -25.68 16.41
C PHE A 299 -41.65 -26.53 15.34
N ILE A 300 -42.32 -27.55 14.79
CA ILE A 300 -41.78 -28.34 13.68
C ILE A 300 -41.52 -27.47 12.46
N LEU A 301 -42.49 -26.64 12.04
CA LEU A 301 -42.33 -25.72 10.91
C LEU A 301 -41.19 -24.71 11.14
N PHE A 302 -41.05 -24.18 12.36
CA PHE A 302 -39.93 -23.32 12.72
C PHE A 302 -38.59 -24.05 12.53
N ALA A 303 -38.48 -25.29 13.03
CA ALA A 303 -37.26 -26.08 12.89
C ALA A 303 -36.89 -26.33 11.42
N GLU A 304 -37.86 -26.52 10.53
CA GLU A 304 -37.60 -26.66 9.09
C GLU A 304 -36.99 -25.41 8.47
N ASN A 305 -37.56 -24.26 8.76
CA ASN A 305 -37.08 -23.00 8.19
C ASN A 305 -35.70 -22.63 8.76
N TYR A 306 -35.49 -22.89 10.05
CA TYR A 306 -34.21 -22.69 10.72
C TYR A 306 -33.11 -23.59 10.15
N GLU A 307 -33.41 -24.86 9.85
CA GLU A 307 -32.48 -25.79 9.23
C GLU A 307 -32.04 -25.30 7.83
N LYS A 308 -32.97 -24.81 7.02
CA LYS A 308 -32.66 -24.21 5.69
C LYS A 308 -31.72 -23.01 5.82
N ALA A 309 -32.01 -22.09 6.75
CA ALA A 309 -31.16 -20.92 6.99
C ALA A 309 -29.75 -21.33 7.45
N THR A 310 -29.66 -22.33 8.31
CA THR A 310 -28.40 -22.85 8.83
C THR A 310 -27.51 -23.45 7.72
N ARG A 311 -28.10 -24.19 6.78
CA ARG A 311 -27.38 -24.74 5.62
C ARG A 311 -26.82 -23.65 4.71
N GLU A 312 -27.59 -22.59 4.43
CA GLU A 312 -27.10 -21.45 3.63
C GLU A 312 -25.95 -20.72 4.32
N VAL A 313 -26.03 -20.50 5.65
CA VAL A 313 -24.93 -19.90 6.42
C VAL A 313 -23.66 -20.76 6.35
N GLY A 314 -23.80 -22.08 6.44
CA GLY A 314 -22.68 -23.01 6.26
C GLY A 314 -22.01 -22.86 4.90
N ARG A 315 -22.81 -22.85 3.81
CA ARG A 315 -22.31 -22.68 2.44
C ARG A 315 -21.59 -21.34 2.23
N ILE A 316 -22.12 -20.25 2.79
CA ILE A 316 -21.50 -18.92 2.71
C ILE A 316 -20.13 -18.93 3.41
N ARG A 317 -20.02 -19.58 4.58
CA ARG A 317 -18.75 -19.67 5.32
C ARG A 317 -17.70 -20.47 4.56
N GLU A 318 -18.06 -21.61 3.97
CA GLU A 318 -17.14 -22.42 3.17
C GLU A 318 -16.60 -21.63 1.97
N ASN A 319 -17.50 -21.00 1.20
CA ASN A 319 -17.09 -20.17 0.06
C ASN A 319 -16.19 -18.99 0.45
N LEU A 320 -16.47 -18.32 1.58
CA LEU A 320 -15.63 -17.23 2.07
C LEU A 320 -14.24 -17.71 2.48
N GLN A 321 -14.14 -18.88 3.11
CA GLN A 321 -12.86 -19.47 3.51
C GLN A 321 -11.99 -19.76 2.28
N GLU A 322 -12.54 -20.40 1.26
CA GLU A 322 -11.84 -20.65 -0.01
C GLU A 322 -11.38 -19.35 -0.68
N LEU A 323 -12.23 -18.32 -0.70
CA LEU A 323 -11.90 -17.02 -1.29
C LEU A 323 -10.76 -16.31 -0.53
N VAL A 324 -10.79 -16.34 0.80
CA VAL A 324 -9.74 -15.73 1.64
C VAL A 324 -8.40 -16.45 1.43
N GLU A 325 -8.40 -17.78 1.37
CA GLU A 325 -7.19 -18.57 1.10
C GLU A 325 -6.62 -18.26 -0.28
N ALA A 326 -7.47 -18.22 -1.32
CA ALA A 326 -7.08 -17.87 -2.68
C ALA A 326 -6.47 -16.46 -2.75
N LYS A 327 -7.12 -15.46 -2.13
CA LYS A 327 -6.64 -14.06 -2.14
C LYS A 327 -5.36 -13.87 -1.35
N THR A 328 -5.21 -14.56 -0.21
CA THR A 328 -4.00 -14.51 0.60
C THR A 328 -2.82 -15.14 -0.16
N SER A 329 -3.05 -16.24 -0.88
CA SER A 329 -2.06 -16.88 -1.74
C SER A 329 -1.63 -15.99 -2.92
N GLU A 330 -2.60 -15.38 -3.62
CA GLU A 330 -2.35 -14.43 -4.70
C GLU A 330 -1.52 -13.22 -4.23
N LEU A 331 -1.86 -12.67 -3.07
CA LEU A 331 -1.12 -11.55 -2.48
C LEU A 331 0.32 -11.95 -2.13
N ARG A 332 0.52 -13.13 -1.52
CA ARG A 332 1.84 -13.63 -1.17
C ARG A 332 2.72 -13.82 -2.40
N ASN A 333 2.20 -14.44 -3.45
CA ASN A 333 2.92 -14.62 -4.72
C ASN A 333 3.26 -13.26 -5.37
N SER A 334 2.34 -12.30 -5.30
CA SER A 334 2.58 -10.95 -5.83
C SER A 334 3.69 -10.24 -5.05
N LEU A 335 3.70 -10.37 -3.72
CA LEU A 335 4.71 -9.77 -2.84
C LEU A 335 6.10 -10.38 -3.11
N GLU A 336 6.19 -11.69 -3.24
CA GLU A 336 7.43 -12.40 -3.59
C GLU A 336 7.97 -11.97 -4.97
N THR A 337 7.06 -11.79 -5.94
CA THR A 337 7.42 -11.27 -7.27
C THR A 337 7.98 -9.86 -7.18
N VAL A 338 7.33 -8.96 -6.42
CA VAL A 338 7.80 -7.57 -6.23
C VAL A 338 9.15 -7.54 -5.51
N GLU A 339 9.36 -8.35 -4.48
CA GLU A 339 10.65 -8.45 -3.78
C GLU A 339 11.76 -8.95 -4.71
N THR A 340 11.47 -9.95 -5.56
CA THR A 340 12.44 -10.49 -6.53
C THR A 340 12.82 -9.44 -7.57
N LEU A 341 11.84 -8.73 -8.14
CA LEU A 341 12.07 -7.66 -9.10
C LEU A 341 12.86 -6.50 -8.49
N LYS A 342 12.55 -6.12 -7.24
CA LYS A 342 13.31 -5.09 -6.52
C LYS A 342 14.76 -5.50 -6.32
N LYS A 343 15.01 -6.75 -5.92
CA LYS A 343 16.39 -7.26 -5.73
C LYS A 343 17.18 -7.27 -7.04
N GLN A 344 16.54 -7.58 -8.16
CA GLN A 344 17.17 -7.49 -9.49
C GLN A 344 17.50 -6.04 -9.84
N GLN A 345 16.53 -5.13 -9.68
CA GLN A 345 16.70 -3.70 -9.94
C GLN A 345 17.82 -3.08 -9.09
N ASP A 346 17.87 -3.38 -7.79
CA ASP A 346 18.93 -2.90 -6.89
C ASP A 346 20.31 -3.47 -7.29
N GLY A 347 20.34 -4.69 -7.86
CA GLY A 347 21.54 -5.27 -8.45
C GLY A 347 22.00 -4.54 -9.71
N ASP A 348 21.09 -4.18 -10.60
CA ASP A 348 21.39 -3.39 -11.79
C ASP A 348 21.90 -1.99 -11.41
N TYR A 349 21.25 -1.33 -10.44
CA TYR A 349 21.72 -0.05 -9.90
C TYR A 349 23.13 -0.14 -9.32
N PHE A 350 23.42 -1.21 -8.57
CA PHE A 350 24.75 -1.45 -8.03
C PHE A 350 25.79 -1.58 -9.15
N LEU A 351 25.52 -2.39 -10.17
CA LEU A 351 26.43 -2.58 -11.30
C LEU A 351 26.67 -1.26 -12.06
N THR A 352 25.62 -0.48 -12.33
CA THR A 352 25.77 0.84 -12.97
C THR A 352 26.59 1.80 -12.11
N SER A 353 26.38 1.82 -10.80
CA SER A 353 27.17 2.66 -9.88
C SER A 353 28.67 2.31 -9.91
N LEU A 354 29.01 1.02 -10.06
CA LEU A 354 30.38 0.55 -10.21
C LEU A 354 31.02 0.98 -11.53
N LEU A 355 30.24 1.15 -12.59
CA LEU A 355 30.73 1.66 -13.88
C LEU A 355 30.96 3.18 -13.86
N ILE A 356 30.12 3.94 -13.13
CA ILE A 356 30.23 5.40 -13.03
C ILE A 356 31.40 5.81 -12.12
N LYS A 357 31.59 5.13 -10.99
CA LYS A 357 32.62 5.46 -9.99
C LYS A 357 34.04 5.68 -10.55
N PRO A 358 34.59 4.84 -11.46
CA PRO A 358 35.93 5.08 -12.04
C PRO A 358 35.98 6.25 -13.02
N LEU A 359 34.85 6.74 -13.52
CA LEU A 359 34.76 7.91 -14.40
C LEU A 359 34.71 9.21 -13.58
N SER A 360 34.12 9.17 -12.38
CA SER A 360 34.03 10.29 -11.42
C SER A 360 35.24 10.33 -10.48
N LEU A 361 36.46 10.42 -11.04
CA LEU A 361 37.70 10.43 -10.25
C LEU A 361 38.45 11.76 -10.39
N ASN A 362 39.00 12.21 -9.27
CA ASN A 362 40.00 13.26 -9.26
C ASN A 362 41.39 12.65 -9.54
N LYS A 363 41.94 12.95 -10.71
CA LYS A 363 43.29 12.54 -11.15
C LYS A 363 44.21 13.74 -11.40
N THR A 364 44.08 14.79 -10.59
CA THR A 364 45.01 15.94 -10.65
C THR A 364 46.34 15.60 -9.98
N ILE A 365 47.45 15.92 -10.65
CA ILE A 365 48.82 15.67 -10.17
C ILE A 365 49.49 17.00 -9.74
N GLY A 366 48.98 18.14 -10.24
CA GLY A 366 49.54 19.47 -10.03
C GLY A 366 49.54 19.94 -8.57
N SER A 367 50.55 20.75 -8.22
CA SER A 367 50.70 21.31 -6.86
C SER A 367 50.04 22.67 -6.66
N HIS A 368 49.71 23.39 -7.74
CA HIS A 368 49.20 24.76 -7.68
C HIS A 368 47.67 24.86 -7.73
N VAL A 369 47.01 23.91 -8.39
CA VAL A 369 45.55 23.82 -8.48
C VAL A 369 45.11 22.59 -7.71
N LYS A 370 44.32 22.78 -6.65
CA LYS A 370 43.76 21.68 -5.85
C LYS A 370 42.28 21.55 -6.13
N THR A 371 41.80 20.32 -6.30
CA THR A 371 40.40 20.03 -6.61
C THR A 371 39.81 19.07 -5.57
N ASP A 372 38.59 19.34 -5.12
CA ASP A 372 37.84 18.49 -4.19
C ASP A 372 36.40 18.30 -4.69
N PHE A 373 35.82 17.12 -4.49
CA PHE A 373 34.45 16.79 -4.90
C PHE A 373 33.58 16.41 -3.70
N LEU A 374 32.31 16.76 -3.77
CA LEU A 374 31.25 16.24 -2.92
C LEU A 374 30.07 15.90 -3.80
N ILE A 375 29.69 14.63 -3.87
CA ILE A 375 28.53 14.16 -4.63
C ILE A 375 27.61 13.43 -3.67
N LYS A 376 26.33 13.76 -3.70
CA LYS A 376 25.26 13.09 -2.96
C LYS A 376 24.07 12.88 -3.89
N GLN A 377 23.80 11.64 -4.25
CA GLN A 377 22.67 11.32 -5.12
C GLN A 377 21.40 11.10 -4.28
N LYS A 378 20.25 11.52 -4.80
CA LYS A 378 18.95 11.40 -4.13
C LYS A 378 18.51 9.95 -4.00
N LYS A 379 18.81 9.11 -4.99
CA LYS A 379 18.46 7.68 -4.97
C LYS A 379 19.52 6.88 -4.23
N THR A 380 19.19 6.51 -3.00
CA THR A 380 19.96 5.53 -2.21
C THR A 380 19.28 4.16 -2.22
N PHE A 381 20.07 3.10 -2.14
CA PHE A 381 19.58 1.72 -2.08
C PHE A 381 20.56 0.83 -1.31
N LEU A 382 20.05 -0.24 -0.71
CA LEU A 382 20.84 -1.18 0.06
C LEU A 382 21.07 -2.45 -0.75
N PHE A 383 22.34 -2.75 -1.02
CA PHE A 383 22.71 -3.95 -1.76
C PHE A 383 23.89 -4.63 -1.05
N HIS A 384 23.76 -5.94 -0.75
CA HIS A 384 24.75 -6.71 0.00
C HIS A 384 25.19 -6.07 1.33
N GLY A 385 24.24 -5.45 2.07
CA GLY A 385 24.52 -4.84 3.37
C GLY A 385 25.28 -3.51 3.31
N ARG A 386 25.47 -2.93 2.12
CA ARG A 386 26.06 -1.61 1.94
C ARG A 386 25.04 -0.67 1.32
N GLU A 387 25.02 0.55 1.83
CA GLU A 387 24.27 1.65 1.21
C GLU A 387 25.07 2.16 0.00
N ASN A 388 24.40 2.25 -1.14
CA ASN A 388 24.96 2.75 -2.39
C ASN A 388 24.03 3.83 -2.95
N GLU A 389 24.57 4.62 -3.87
CA GLU A 389 23.91 5.79 -4.44
C GLU A 389 24.05 5.75 -5.97
N ILE A 390 23.02 6.24 -6.67
CA ILE A 390 22.99 6.33 -8.14
C ILE A 390 22.21 7.58 -8.55
N GLY A 391 22.70 8.33 -9.55
CA GLY A 391 22.02 9.54 -10.02
C GLY A 391 22.69 10.19 -11.22
N GLY A 392 22.22 11.39 -11.56
CA GLY A 392 22.53 12.17 -12.77
C GLY A 392 23.73 13.09 -12.66
N ASP A 393 24.36 13.19 -11.49
CA ASP A 393 25.46 14.13 -11.27
C ASP A 393 26.86 13.51 -11.39
N ILE A 394 27.80 14.23 -11.99
CA ILE A 394 29.21 13.81 -12.09
C ILE A 394 30.21 14.98 -11.98
N CYS A 395 31.32 14.70 -11.30
CA CYS A 395 32.49 15.57 -11.24
C CYS A 395 33.72 14.85 -11.81
N ILE A 396 34.45 15.52 -12.70
CA ILE A 396 35.69 14.98 -13.30
C ILE A 396 36.77 16.04 -13.21
N ALA A 397 37.97 15.67 -12.74
CA ALA A 397 39.14 16.53 -12.81
C ALA A 397 40.38 15.71 -13.14
N ARG A 398 41.24 16.25 -14.03
CA ARG A 398 42.44 15.56 -14.50
C ARG A 398 43.48 16.56 -14.97
N THR A 399 44.75 16.29 -14.68
CA THR A 399 45.85 17.06 -15.29
C THR A 399 46.10 16.57 -16.72
N ILE A 400 46.16 17.50 -17.68
CA ILE A 400 46.55 17.25 -19.07
C ILE A 400 47.70 18.19 -19.45
N THR A 401 48.59 17.75 -20.34
CA THR A 401 49.71 18.58 -20.81
C THR A 401 49.42 19.07 -22.22
N LEU A 402 49.34 20.39 -22.40
CA LEU A 402 49.18 21.04 -23.69
C LEU A 402 50.35 22.01 -23.91
N ARG A 403 51.02 21.89 -25.06
CA ARG A 403 52.17 22.72 -25.48
C ARG A 403 53.29 22.76 -24.43
N GLY A 404 53.52 21.64 -23.74
CA GLY A 404 54.53 21.50 -22.71
C GLY A 404 54.18 22.13 -21.36
N LYS A 405 52.93 22.57 -21.17
CA LYS A 405 52.41 23.10 -19.90
C LYS A 405 51.32 22.20 -19.36
N ASP A 406 51.26 22.14 -18.03
CA ASP A 406 50.22 21.39 -17.35
C ASP A 406 48.97 22.26 -17.13
N TYR A 407 47.83 21.67 -17.47
CA TYR A 407 46.51 22.25 -17.28
C TYR A 407 45.67 21.30 -16.43
N THR A 408 44.94 21.87 -15.48
CA THR A 408 43.90 21.15 -14.74
C THR A 408 42.58 21.25 -15.49
N PHE A 409 42.15 20.13 -16.09
CA PHE A 409 40.80 19.95 -16.61
C PHE A 409 39.81 19.75 -15.47
N PHE A 410 38.64 20.37 -15.59
CA PHE A 410 37.53 20.21 -14.68
C PHE A 410 36.20 20.15 -15.43
N LEU A 411 35.27 19.35 -14.93
CA LEU A 411 33.90 19.24 -15.42
C LEU A 411 32.96 18.92 -14.25
N ASN A 412 31.92 19.73 -14.08
CA ASN A 412 30.74 19.41 -13.27
C ASN A 412 29.54 19.35 -14.22
N ALA A 413 28.76 18.28 -14.15
CA ALA A 413 27.64 18.06 -15.03
C ALA A 413 26.48 17.34 -14.34
N ASP A 414 25.29 17.64 -14.82
CA ASP A 414 24.03 16.99 -14.45
C ASP A 414 23.31 16.53 -15.72
N ALA A 415 22.99 15.23 -15.76
CA ALA A 415 22.29 14.57 -16.84
C ALA A 415 20.80 14.43 -16.54
N MET A 416 19.98 14.78 -17.55
CA MET A 416 18.53 14.75 -17.45
C MET A 416 17.97 13.40 -16.98
N GLY A 417 17.09 13.47 -15.99
CA GLY A 417 16.32 12.34 -15.48
C GLY A 417 16.84 11.86 -14.12
N LYS A 418 15.99 11.13 -13.39
CA LYS A 418 16.31 10.70 -12.02
C LYS A 418 16.77 9.25 -11.97
N SER A 419 17.62 8.92 -10.99
CA SER A 419 18.09 7.55 -10.74
C SER A 419 18.80 6.94 -11.97
N LEU A 420 18.23 5.90 -12.60
CA LEU A 420 18.89 5.14 -13.66
C LEU A 420 19.03 5.93 -14.98
N GLN A 421 18.06 6.78 -15.32
CA GLN A 421 18.12 7.56 -16.56
C GLN A 421 19.27 8.57 -16.51
N GLY A 422 19.34 9.38 -15.45
CA GLY A 422 20.46 10.31 -15.22
C GLY A 422 21.80 9.57 -15.15
N ALA A 423 21.86 8.43 -14.44
CA ALA A 423 23.05 7.60 -14.38
C ALA A 423 23.52 7.09 -15.75
N GLY A 424 22.58 6.74 -16.64
CA GLY A 424 22.88 6.40 -18.03
C GLY A 424 23.50 7.56 -18.81
N GLY A 425 22.96 8.78 -18.63
CA GLY A 425 23.51 9.99 -19.24
C GLY A 425 24.93 10.31 -18.76
N VAL A 426 25.17 10.26 -17.44
CA VAL A 426 26.49 10.41 -16.83
C VAL A 426 27.48 9.36 -17.31
N LEU A 427 27.05 8.10 -17.45
CA LEU A 427 27.91 7.03 -17.91
C LEU A 427 28.44 7.31 -19.33
N VAL A 428 27.56 7.76 -20.23
CA VAL A 428 27.94 8.15 -21.59
C VAL A 428 28.87 9.37 -21.55
N LEU A 429 28.51 10.41 -20.79
CA LEU A 429 29.32 11.62 -20.67
C LEU A 429 30.73 11.29 -20.14
N GLY A 430 30.81 10.56 -19.04
CA GLY A 430 32.07 10.19 -18.40
C GLY A 430 32.96 9.36 -19.31
N ALA A 431 32.39 8.41 -20.06
CA ALA A 431 33.14 7.62 -21.03
C ALA A 431 33.67 8.48 -22.20
N ALA A 432 32.85 9.39 -22.72
CA ALA A 432 33.25 10.31 -23.79
C ALA A 432 34.36 11.28 -23.32
N VAL A 433 34.19 11.89 -22.14
CA VAL A 433 35.20 12.78 -21.54
C VAL A 433 36.51 12.02 -21.30
N GLN A 434 36.45 10.80 -20.76
CA GLN A 434 37.65 9.99 -20.55
C GLN A 434 38.36 9.68 -21.88
N SER A 435 37.63 9.39 -22.95
CA SER A 435 38.20 9.21 -24.30
C SER A 435 38.92 10.47 -24.79
N ILE A 436 38.31 11.65 -24.64
CA ILE A 436 38.91 12.95 -24.99
C ILE A 436 40.20 13.18 -24.20
N LEU A 437 40.19 12.91 -22.90
CA LEU A 437 41.35 13.10 -22.01
C LEU A 437 42.49 12.13 -22.34
N GLU A 438 42.19 10.86 -22.63
CA GLU A 438 43.22 9.89 -23.04
C GLU A 438 43.85 10.27 -24.39
N ARG A 439 43.05 10.71 -25.37
CA ARG A 439 43.59 11.22 -26.65
C ARG A 439 44.49 12.43 -26.46
N SER A 440 44.20 13.27 -25.49
CA SER A 440 45.04 14.44 -25.14
C SER A 440 46.42 14.03 -24.61
N THR A 441 46.54 12.82 -24.06
CA THR A 441 47.79 12.25 -23.56
C THR A 441 48.53 11.45 -24.65
N ALA A 442 47.79 10.75 -25.52
CA ALA A 442 48.35 9.84 -26.50
C ALA A 442 48.70 10.49 -27.85
N VAL A 443 47.96 11.51 -28.29
CA VAL A 443 48.05 12.05 -29.65
C VAL A 443 48.84 13.37 -29.68
N GLU A 444 49.97 13.39 -30.38
CA GLU A 444 50.87 14.55 -30.41
C GLU A 444 50.22 15.80 -31.03
N SER A 445 49.41 15.65 -32.07
CA SER A 445 48.71 16.79 -32.69
C SER A 445 47.71 17.46 -31.73
N VAL A 446 47.16 16.72 -30.77
CA VAL A 446 46.25 17.25 -29.73
C VAL A 446 47.06 17.99 -28.67
N LYS A 447 48.24 17.47 -28.28
CA LYS A 447 49.14 18.14 -27.32
C LYS A 447 49.60 19.50 -27.80
N LEU A 448 49.72 19.71 -29.10
CA LEU A 448 50.17 20.99 -29.66
C LEU A 448 49.07 22.07 -29.70
N LEU A 449 47.82 21.73 -29.37
CA LEU A 449 46.69 22.66 -29.37
C LEU A 449 46.77 23.67 -28.22
N TYR A 450 46.26 24.88 -28.49
CA TYR A 450 45.97 25.86 -27.44
C TYR A 450 44.70 25.46 -26.68
N ALA A 451 44.62 25.86 -25.41
CA ALA A 451 43.51 25.54 -24.50
C ALA A 451 42.12 25.86 -25.10
N GLU A 452 41.97 27.01 -25.78
CA GLU A 452 40.71 27.42 -26.40
C GLU A 452 40.28 26.45 -27.50
N ARG A 453 41.23 26.01 -28.34
CA ARG A 453 40.93 25.04 -29.40
C ARG A 453 40.62 23.67 -28.84
N TRP A 454 41.32 23.27 -27.78
CA TRP A 454 41.06 22.01 -27.10
C TRP A 454 39.65 21.98 -26.52
N ILE A 455 39.26 23.00 -25.75
CA ILE A 455 37.92 23.11 -25.14
C ILE A 455 36.84 23.15 -26.22
N LYS A 456 37.04 23.92 -27.30
CA LYS A 456 36.13 23.93 -28.44
C LYS A 456 35.89 22.52 -28.98
N ASN A 457 36.97 21.80 -29.29
CA ASN A 457 36.87 20.47 -29.90
C ASN A 457 36.18 19.49 -28.93
N ALA A 458 36.54 19.54 -27.65
CA ALA A 458 35.93 18.71 -26.61
C ALA A 458 34.42 18.97 -26.48
N TYR A 459 34.02 20.25 -26.39
CA TYR A 459 32.60 20.63 -26.33
C TYR A 459 31.83 20.14 -27.56
N GLN A 460 32.35 20.36 -28.76
CA GLN A 460 31.67 19.95 -30.00
C GLN A 460 31.49 18.43 -30.07
N GLU A 461 32.51 17.66 -29.67
CA GLU A 461 32.41 16.21 -29.62
C GLU A 461 31.36 15.73 -28.62
N LEU A 462 31.36 16.29 -27.41
CA LEU A 462 30.34 15.98 -26.40
C LEU A 462 28.94 16.37 -26.91
N HIS A 463 28.78 17.56 -27.47
CA HIS A 463 27.51 18.06 -27.99
C HIS A 463 26.95 17.14 -29.09
N HIS A 464 27.75 16.75 -30.07
CA HIS A 464 27.32 15.87 -31.15
C HIS A 464 26.96 14.45 -30.67
N ILE A 465 27.64 13.92 -29.63
CA ILE A 465 27.25 12.65 -29.02
C ILE A 465 25.83 12.75 -28.45
N PHE A 466 25.54 13.79 -27.68
CA PHE A 466 24.20 13.97 -27.10
C PHE A 466 23.14 14.41 -28.13
N GLU A 467 23.53 15.09 -29.21
CA GLU A 467 22.64 15.45 -30.32
C GLU A 467 22.08 14.19 -31.01
N SER A 468 22.89 13.13 -31.08
CA SER A 468 22.46 11.82 -31.61
C SER A 468 21.38 11.11 -30.79
N PHE A 469 21.11 11.59 -29.56
CA PHE A 469 20.02 11.09 -28.73
C PHE A 469 18.68 11.78 -29.01
N ASP A 470 18.57 12.65 -30.02
CA ASP A 470 17.32 13.26 -30.48
C ASP A 470 16.51 13.91 -29.33
N CYS A 471 17.18 14.69 -28.47
CA CYS A 471 16.61 15.32 -27.27
C CYS A 471 16.07 14.35 -26.18
N SER A 472 16.26 13.04 -26.31
CA SER A 472 15.86 12.07 -25.27
C SER A 472 16.76 12.09 -24.03
N MET A 473 17.96 12.65 -24.17
CA MET A 473 18.92 12.89 -23.11
C MET A 473 19.60 14.24 -23.34
N LEU A 474 19.53 15.12 -22.34
CA LEU A 474 20.20 16.41 -22.32
C LEU A 474 21.10 16.50 -21.09
N VAL A 475 22.22 17.19 -21.19
CA VAL A 475 23.17 17.34 -20.09
C VAL A 475 23.50 18.81 -19.90
N SER A 476 23.30 19.30 -18.69
CA SER A 476 23.86 20.58 -18.26
C SER A 476 25.29 20.36 -17.79
N MET A 477 26.21 21.26 -18.12
CA MET A 477 27.58 21.17 -17.61
C MET A 477 28.31 22.51 -17.55
N VAL A 478 29.28 22.59 -16.64
CA VAL A 478 30.41 23.52 -16.73
C VAL A 478 31.67 22.71 -16.97
N MET A 479 32.47 23.09 -17.95
CA MET A 479 33.78 22.48 -18.20
C MET A 479 34.84 23.51 -18.53
N GLY A 480 36.09 23.20 -18.22
CA GLY A 480 37.20 24.10 -18.51
C GLY A 480 38.58 23.53 -18.28
N LEU A 481 39.58 24.37 -18.53
CA LEU A 481 40.99 24.16 -18.27
C LEU A 481 41.54 25.33 -17.45
N ILE A 482 42.35 25.04 -16.44
CA ILE A 482 43.11 26.04 -15.69
C ILE A 482 44.58 25.80 -15.97
N ASP A 483 45.29 26.82 -16.41
CA ASP A 483 46.76 26.79 -16.49
C ASP A 483 47.35 26.78 -15.07
N ASP A 484 48.05 25.69 -14.71
CA ASP A 484 48.56 25.47 -13.35
C ASP A 484 49.63 26.50 -12.95
N GLU A 485 50.32 27.12 -13.91
CA GLU A 485 51.34 28.12 -13.64
C GLU A 485 50.74 29.52 -13.53
N THR A 486 49.98 29.91 -14.57
CA THR A 486 49.48 31.29 -14.71
C THR A 486 48.18 31.54 -13.97
N GLY A 487 47.38 30.49 -13.69
CA GLY A 487 46.06 30.62 -13.07
C GLY A 487 44.98 31.12 -14.03
N LEU A 488 45.25 31.16 -15.34
CA LEU A 488 44.25 31.53 -16.32
C LEU A 488 43.28 30.37 -16.55
N MET A 489 42.01 30.58 -16.21
CA MET A 489 40.93 29.65 -16.47
C MET A 489 40.31 29.94 -17.82
N TYR A 490 40.11 28.88 -18.60
CA TYR A 490 39.33 28.84 -19.83
C TYR A 490 38.12 27.94 -19.58
N TYR A 491 36.91 28.44 -19.76
CA TYR A 491 35.74 27.64 -19.44
C TYR A 491 34.52 28.03 -20.27
N LEU A 492 33.53 27.15 -20.24
CA LEU A 492 32.21 27.38 -20.78
C LEU A 492 31.16 26.79 -19.83
N ASN A 493 29.95 27.32 -19.92
CA ASN A 493 28.80 26.86 -19.16
C ASN A 493 27.65 26.61 -20.15
N ALA A 494 27.16 25.37 -20.18
CA ALA A 494 26.02 24.90 -20.97
C ALA A 494 24.82 24.67 -20.04
N GLU A 495 24.01 25.72 -19.84
CA GLU A 495 22.78 25.73 -19.02
C GLU A 495 22.90 25.06 -17.64
N HIS A 496 24.09 25.14 -17.03
CA HIS A 496 24.36 24.64 -15.69
C HIS A 496 24.41 25.83 -14.72
N PRO A 497 24.18 25.65 -13.40
CA PRO A 497 24.18 26.76 -12.46
C PRO A 497 25.52 27.52 -12.48
N TRP A 498 25.45 28.84 -12.26
CA TRP A 498 26.64 29.68 -12.33
C TRP A 498 27.67 29.29 -11.26
N SER A 499 28.93 29.19 -11.70
CA SER A 499 30.07 28.95 -10.83
C SER A 499 30.28 30.15 -9.90
N VAL A 500 30.76 29.87 -8.69
CA VAL A 500 31.00 30.89 -7.66
C VAL A 500 32.50 31.11 -7.52
N LEU A 501 32.93 32.37 -7.54
CA LEU A 501 34.27 32.79 -7.13
C LEU A 501 34.20 33.25 -5.67
N TYR A 502 34.95 32.57 -4.81
CA TYR A 502 35.15 32.95 -3.42
C TYR A 502 36.54 33.57 -3.25
N ARG A 503 36.57 34.84 -2.87
CA ARG A 503 37.80 35.63 -2.72
C ARG A 503 37.70 36.51 -1.48
N LYS A 504 38.68 36.38 -0.57
CA LYS A 504 38.80 37.22 0.64
C LYS A 504 37.51 37.32 1.48
N GLY A 505 36.76 36.23 1.61
CA GLY A 505 35.55 36.20 2.44
C GLY A 505 34.24 36.51 1.71
N THR A 506 34.29 36.90 0.44
CA THR A 506 33.10 37.24 -0.35
C THR A 506 32.90 36.26 -1.50
N ALA A 507 31.66 35.84 -1.75
CA ALA A 507 31.29 34.97 -2.86
C ALA A 507 30.53 35.76 -3.95
N GLU A 508 30.92 35.57 -5.22
CA GLU A 508 30.22 36.16 -6.37
C GLU A 508 30.02 35.15 -7.50
N PHE A 509 28.92 35.24 -8.24
CA PHE A 509 28.72 34.43 -9.44
C PHE A 509 29.61 34.90 -10.58
N ILE A 510 30.26 33.95 -11.24
CA ILE A 510 31.05 34.20 -12.44
C ILE A 510 30.10 34.23 -13.62
N LYS A 511 29.73 35.45 -14.06
CA LYS A 511 28.87 35.62 -15.22
C LYS A 511 29.60 35.23 -16.49
N ASN A 512 28.96 34.38 -17.29
CA ASN A 512 29.41 34.01 -18.63
C ASN A 512 28.72 34.91 -19.65
N ASN A 513 29.44 35.35 -20.68
CA ASN A 513 28.84 36.10 -21.80
C ASN A 513 28.10 35.17 -22.78
N SER A 514 28.35 33.86 -22.69
CA SER A 514 27.81 32.85 -23.58
C SER A 514 26.59 32.16 -22.98
N GLU A 515 25.46 32.20 -23.71
CA GLU A 515 24.24 31.43 -23.43
C GLU A 515 24.27 30.10 -24.19
N LEU A 516 25.18 29.18 -23.82
CA LEU A 516 25.18 27.84 -24.40
C LEU A 516 24.03 27.01 -23.83
N ARG A 517 23.35 26.27 -24.70
CA ARG A 517 22.27 25.36 -24.33
C ARG A 517 22.83 24.04 -23.79
N LYS A 518 22.00 23.25 -23.11
CA LYS A 518 22.36 21.88 -22.72
C LYS A 518 22.85 21.08 -23.92
N LEU A 519 23.82 20.19 -23.67
CA LEU A 519 24.31 19.26 -24.69
C LEU A 519 23.15 18.44 -25.27
N GLY A 520 23.16 18.26 -26.59
CA GLY A 520 22.11 17.54 -27.32
C GLY A 520 20.97 18.40 -27.86
N THR A 521 20.98 19.70 -27.60
CA THR A 521 19.99 20.63 -28.18
C THR A 521 20.26 20.85 -29.68
N PRO A 522 19.30 20.59 -30.60
CA PRO A 522 19.52 20.57 -32.05
C PRO A 522 19.64 21.95 -32.71
N PHE A 523 19.56 23.04 -31.92
CA PHE A 523 19.65 24.39 -32.45
C PHE A 523 21.12 24.83 -32.58
N SER A 524 21.49 25.30 -33.78
CA SER A 524 22.82 25.84 -34.06
C SER A 524 23.07 27.12 -33.25
N GLU A 525 23.93 27.03 -32.23
CA GLU A 525 24.42 28.19 -31.49
C GLU A 525 25.15 29.18 -32.42
N LYS A 526 24.84 30.47 -32.29
CA LYS A 526 25.28 31.52 -33.24
C LYS A 526 26.80 31.73 -33.26
N SER A 527 27.50 31.36 -32.20
CA SER A 527 28.96 31.19 -32.14
C SER A 527 29.39 30.70 -30.76
N LEU A 528 30.22 29.65 -30.68
CA LEU A 528 30.82 29.23 -29.41
C LEU A 528 31.79 30.30 -28.88
N GLU A 529 31.56 30.76 -27.66
CA GLU A 529 32.43 31.66 -26.90
C GLU A 529 33.03 30.91 -25.70
N ILE A 530 34.34 31.06 -25.50
CA ILE A 530 35.08 30.49 -24.38
C ILE A 530 35.46 31.64 -23.46
N SER A 531 34.89 31.62 -22.26
CA SER A 531 35.18 32.63 -21.25
C SER A 531 36.55 32.41 -20.64
N THR A 532 37.21 33.52 -20.31
CA THR A 532 38.51 33.52 -19.64
C THR A 532 38.46 34.30 -18.35
N LEU A 533 39.01 33.74 -17.27
CA LEU A 533 39.10 34.38 -15.95
C LEU A 533 40.51 34.20 -15.39
N GLN A 534 41.12 35.29 -14.95
CA GLN A 534 42.42 35.25 -14.29
C GLN A 534 42.24 35.01 -12.79
N LEU A 535 42.67 33.85 -12.30
CA LEU A 535 42.73 33.56 -10.87
C LEU A 535 43.97 34.20 -10.25
N ILE A 536 43.83 34.63 -9.00
CA ILE A 536 44.94 35.10 -8.16
C ILE A 536 45.17 34.10 -7.02
N PRO A 537 46.40 34.02 -6.47
CA PRO A 537 46.68 33.13 -5.34
C PRO A 537 45.70 33.36 -4.17
N GLY A 538 45.11 32.27 -3.68
CA GLY A 538 44.09 32.27 -2.63
C GLY A 538 42.64 32.24 -3.12
N ASP A 539 42.40 32.32 -4.44
CA ASP A 539 41.06 32.16 -4.99
C ASP A 539 40.57 30.73 -4.88
N VAL A 540 39.27 30.59 -4.58
CA VAL A 540 38.55 29.31 -4.59
C VAL A 540 37.35 29.43 -5.53
N LEU A 541 37.25 28.51 -6.48
CA LEU A 541 36.09 28.33 -7.33
C LEU A 541 35.21 27.23 -6.75
N VAL A 542 33.90 27.45 -6.69
CA VAL A 542 32.91 26.45 -6.30
C VAL A 542 31.90 26.29 -7.43
N LEU A 543 31.84 25.08 -7.99
CA LEU A 543 30.85 24.67 -8.99
C LEU A 543 29.82 23.76 -8.33
N GLY A 544 28.60 23.74 -8.84
CA GLY A 544 27.64 22.74 -8.43
C GLY A 544 26.39 22.68 -9.31
N SER A 545 25.75 21.50 -9.28
CA SER A 545 24.47 21.23 -9.95
C SER A 545 23.31 22.01 -9.32
N ASP A 546 22.16 21.95 -9.99
CA ASP A 546 20.92 22.61 -9.58
C ASP A 546 20.39 22.06 -8.23
N GLY A 547 20.77 20.84 -7.86
CA GLY A 547 20.56 20.29 -6.52
C GLY A 547 21.02 21.18 -5.37
N ARG A 548 21.99 22.08 -5.60
CA ARG A 548 22.43 23.06 -4.58
C ARG A 548 21.37 24.12 -4.25
N ASP A 549 20.45 24.35 -5.19
CA ASP A 549 19.38 25.35 -5.12
C ASP A 549 18.01 24.68 -4.84
N ASP A 550 17.85 23.39 -5.16
CA ASP A 550 16.63 22.57 -4.98
C ASP A 550 16.37 22.08 -3.53
N ILE A 551 16.25 23.06 -2.63
CA ILE A 551 16.08 22.87 -1.19
C ILE A 551 14.59 23.00 -0.81
N GLU A 552 14.05 22.00 -0.12
CA GLU A 552 12.74 22.05 0.52
C GLU A 552 12.88 22.45 2.00
N PHE A 553 12.32 23.60 2.36
CA PHE A 553 12.42 24.13 3.72
C PHE A 553 11.53 23.35 4.69
N VAL A 554 12.04 23.08 5.88
CA VAL A 554 11.26 22.47 6.97
C VAL A 554 10.25 23.49 7.49
N THR A 555 8.96 23.28 7.22
CA THR A 555 7.87 24.15 7.71
C THR A 555 6.82 23.36 8.49
N GLU A 556 6.22 24.00 9.52
CA GLU A 556 5.12 23.42 10.30
C GLU A 556 3.77 23.40 9.54
N THR A 557 3.69 24.10 8.40
CA THR A 557 2.51 24.16 7.53
C THR A 557 2.48 23.02 6.52
N THR A 558 1.28 22.53 6.17
CA THR A 558 1.07 21.46 5.17
C THR A 558 1.42 21.83 3.72
N ALA A 559 1.83 23.07 3.46
CA ALA A 559 2.23 23.54 2.14
C ALA A 559 3.75 23.40 1.94
N ARG A 560 4.13 22.64 0.93
CA ARG A 560 5.53 22.46 0.48
C ARG A 560 6.13 23.80 0.04
N LYS A 561 7.24 24.22 0.67
CA LYS A 561 7.95 25.46 0.34
C LYS A 561 9.35 25.15 -0.19
N ILE A 562 9.59 25.46 -1.46
CA ILE A 562 10.86 25.23 -2.15
C ILE A 562 11.61 26.57 -2.24
N ASN A 563 12.94 26.52 -2.27
CA ASN A 563 13.78 27.68 -2.48
C ASN A 563 13.54 28.33 -3.85
N HIS A 564 13.51 29.66 -3.86
CA HIS A 564 13.44 30.50 -5.07
C HIS A 564 14.47 31.65 -5.03
N ASP A 565 15.32 31.71 -3.99
CA ASP A 565 16.39 32.71 -3.86
C ASP A 565 17.63 32.20 -4.61
N GLU A 566 17.90 32.76 -5.79
CA GLU A 566 19.05 32.43 -6.65
C GLU A 566 20.40 32.79 -6.00
N GLU A 567 20.42 33.69 -5.00
CA GLU A 567 21.65 34.09 -4.30
C GLU A 567 21.89 33.29 -3.02
N LEU A 568 20.98 32.38 -2.64
CA LEU A 568 21.09 31.62 -1.40
C LEU A 568 22.38 30.80 -1.35
N PHE A 569 22.77 30.21 -2.48
CA PHE A 569 24.00 29.42 -2.56
C PHE A 569 25.26 30.25 -2.25
N LEU A 570 25.31 31.54 -2.63
CA LEU A 570 26.45 32.42 -2.30
C LEU A 570 26.63 32.54 -0.78
N ARG A 571 25.53 32.69 -0.04
CA ARG A 571 25.56 32.76 1.42
C ARG A 571 26.05 31.45 2.04
N HIS A 572 25.71 30.31 1.45
CA HIS A 572 26.23 29.01 1.89
C HIS A 572 27.73 28.90 1.66
N VAL A 573 28.24 29.36 0.51
CA VAL A 573 29.67 29.41 0.19
C VAL A 573 30.43 30.30 1.17
N GLU A 574 29.90 31.48 1.50
CA GLU A 574 30.51 32.39 2.48
C GLU A 574 30.53 31.80 3.90
N ARG A 575 29.42 31.18 4.33
CA ARG A 575 29.33 30.53 5.66
C ARG A 575 30.31 29.38 5.82
N GLY A 576 30.50 28.59 4.74
CA GLY A 576 31.44 27.47 4.74
C GLY A 576 32.87 27.86 4.37
N ASN A 577 33.19 29.16 4.22
CA ASN A 577 34.51 29.65 3.80
C ASN A 577 35.07 28.98 2.52
N GLY A 578 34.19 28.53 1.62
CA GLY A 578 34.57 27.77 0.42
C GLY A 578 34.92 26.29 0.66
N ASP A 579 34.72 25.72 1.86
CA ASP A 579 34.83 24.28 2.13
C ASP A 579 33.54 23.52 1.78
N LEU A 580 33.66 22.43 1.03
CA LEU A 580 32.49 21.69 0.53
C LEU A 580 31.65 21.04 1.63
N LYS A 581 32.28 20.54 2.70
CA LYS A 581 31.55 19.87 3.78
C LYS A 581 30.77 20.88 4.60
N GLU A 582 31.36 22.03 4.89
CA GLU A 582 30.68 23.11 5.60
C GLU A 582 29.54 23.71 4.77
N ILE A 583 29.73 23.88 3.46
CA ILE A 583 28.67 24.29 2.53
C ILE A 583 27.51 23.30 2.57
N TYR A 584 27.81 22.00 2.42
CA TYR A 584 26.80 20.94 2.44
C TYR A 584 26.03 20.90 3.77
N GLN A 585 26.72 21.00 4.90
CA GLN A 585 26.08 21.07 6.21
C GLN A 585 25.21 22.33 6.34
N SER A 586 25.67 23.47 5.84
CA SER A 586 24.86 24.70 5.86
C SER A 586 23.60 24.59 5.03
N ILE A 587 23.60 23.82 3.93
CA ILE A 587 22.42 23.54 3.11
C ILE A 587 21.44 22.64 3.88
N LEU A 588 21.93 21.54 4.46
CA LEU A 588 21.11 20.60 5.23
C LEU A 588 20.47 21.21 6.49
N LEU A 589 21.12 22.19 7.12
CA LEU A 589 20.54 22.93 8.25
C LEU A 589 19.33 23.79 7.84
N MET A 590 19.21 24.13 6.56
CA MET A 590 18.15 24.97 6.02
C MET A 590 16.95 24.13 5.54
N GLY A 591 17.19 22.93 5.00
CA GLY A 591 16.15 22.06 4.45
C GLY A 591 16.67 20.75 3.87
N GLU A 592 15.77 19.95 3.29
CA GLU A 592 16.11 18.69 2.62
C GLU A 592 16.33 18.90 1.11
N LEU A 593 17.30 18.17 0.55
CA LEU A 593 17.58 18.17 -0.90
C LEU A 593 16.50 17.39 -1.66
N THR A 594 15.97 17.99 -2.72
CA THR A 594 14.94 17.35 -3.57
C THR A 594 15.47 16.75 -4.87
N ASP A 595 16.73 17.07 -5.22
CA ASP A 595 17.44 16.50 -6.36
C ASP A 595 18.87 16.02 -6.01
N ASP A 596 19.56 15.48 -7.01
CA ASP A 596 20.97 15.08 -6.94
C ASP A 596 21.86 16.31 -6.72
N LEU A 597 22.86 16.20 -5.83
CA LEU A 597 23.78 17.30 -5.51
C LEU A 597 25.21 16.92 -5.86
N SER A 598 25.87 17.77 -6.62
CA SER A 598 27.31 17.72 -6.83
C SER A 598 27.92 19.09 -6.61
N LEU A 599 29.02 19.11 -5.87
CA LEU A 599 29.84 20.28 -5.64
C LEU A 599 31.28 19.96 -6.00
N MET A 600 31.93 20.88 -6.70
CA MET A 600 33.35 20.83 -6.99
C MET A 600 34.01 22.11 -6.49
N ARG A 601 35.09 21.96 -5.74
CA ARG A 601 35.94 23.05 -5.26
C ARG A 601 37.25 23.02 -6.01
N ILE A 602 37.71 24.19 -6.49
CA ILE A 602 39.01 24.34 -7.15
C ILE A 602 39.75 25.52 -6.52
N ALA A 603 40.89 25.28 -5.88
CA ALA A 603 41.68 26.32 -5.20
C ALA A 603 43.00 26.57 -5.93
N PHE A 604 43.34 27.84 -6.17
CA PHE A 604 44.58 28.24 -6.84
C PHE A 604 45.59 28.82 -5.85
N LYS A 605 46.74 28.16 -5.71
CA LYS A 605 47.90 28.60 -4.89
C LYS A 605 47.52 29.04 -3.46
N GLU A 606 46.62 28.28 -2.82
CA GLU A 606 46.03 28.56 -1.50
C GLU A 606 47.07 28.83 -0.39
N ASN A 607 48.28 28.27 -0.52
CA ASN A 607 49.35 28.39 0.48
C ASN A 607 50.52 29.31 0.07
N ILE A 608 50.45 30.01 -1.07
CA ILE A 608 51.56 30.82 -1.58
C ILE A 608 51.22 32.30 -1.46
N HIS A 609 51.75 32.95 -0.42
CA HIS A 609 51.74 34.41 -0.32
C HIS A 609 52.86 34.97 -1.20
N GLN A 610 52.51 35.44 -2.40
CA GLN A 610 53.47 36.20 -3.20
C GLN A 610 53.40 37.68 -2.80
N PRO A 611 54.51 38.30 -2.36
CA PRO A 611 54.54 39.74 -2.18
C PRO A 611 54.37 40.43 -3.54
N PRO A 612 53.68 41.58 -3.61
CA PRO A 612 53.57 42.34 -4.84
C PRO A 612 54.97 42.70 -5.35
N ARG A 613 55.32 42.27 -6.57
CA ARG A 613 56.59 42.61 -7.21
C ARG A 613 56.58 44.12 -7.50
N ALA A 614 57.19 44.91 -6.62
CA ALA A 614 57.35 46.35 -6.81
C ALA A 614 58.21 46.62 -8.06
N ILE A 615 57.74 47.51 -8.94
CA ILE A 615 58.55 48.02 -10.05
C ILE A 615 59.70 48.81 -9.45
N ARG A 616 60.95 48.49 -9.84
CA ARG A 616 62.11 49.28 -9.40
C ARG A 616 61.95 50.71 -9.93
N LYS A 617 62.22 51.71 -9.08
CA LYS A 617 62.03 53.13 -9.41
C LYS A 617 62.72 53.51 -10.73
N GLU A 618 63.91 52.98 -10.98
CA GLU A 618 64.68 53.15 -12.21
C GLU A 618 63.93 52.67 -13.46
N SER A 619 63.32 51.48 -13.42
CA SER A 619 62.50 50.97 -14.53
C SER A 619 61.28 51.85 -14.80
N TYR A 620 60.65 52.39 -13.75
CA TYR A 620 59.51 53.30 -13.89
C TYR A 620 59.90 54.63 -14.56
N GLU A 621 61.05 55.19 -14.18
CA GLU A 621 61.58 56.42 -14.80
C GLU A 621 61.91 56.18 -16.28
N LEU A 622 62.52 55.04 -16.62
CA LEU A 622 62.79 54.64 -18.00
C LEU A 622 61.51 54.43 -18.82
N MET A 623 60.46 53.85 -18.25
CA MET A 623 59.14 53.76 -18.90
C MET A 623 58.54 55.14 -19.17
N ARG A 624 58.64 56.07 -18.21
CA ARG A 624 58.14 57.45 -18.37
C ARG A 624 58.92 58.18 -19.45
N LYS A 625 60.25 58.02 -19.48
CA LYS A 625 61.13 58.57 -20.53
C LYS A 625 60.74 58.01 -21.90
N ALA A 626 60.60 56.69 -22.03
CA ALA A 626 60.15 56.05 -23.26
C ALA A 626 58.79 56.59 -23.74
N LYS A 627 57.82 56.75 -22.83
CA LYS A 627 56.50 57.31 -23.15
C LYS A 627 56.59 58.74 -23.67
N SER A 628 57.51 59.56 -23.13
CA SER A 628 57.77 60.91 -23.65
C SER A 628 58.39 60.87 -25.04
N GLN A 629 59.39 60.02 -25.25
CA GLN A 629 60.08 59.85 -26.53
C GLN A 629 59.13 59.34 -27.64
N ILE A 630 58.20 58.45 -27.30
CA ILE A 630 57.13 58.00 -28.23
C ILE A 630 56.23 59.17 -28.65
N LYS A 631 55.97 60.13 -27.75
CA LYS A 631 55.16 61.32 -28.06
C LYS A 631 55.92 62.33 -28.93
N SER A 632 57.24 62.44 -28.77
CA SER A 632 58.09 63.31 -29.59
C SER A 632 58.62 62.63 -30.87
N GLU A 633 58.07 61.46 -31.24
CA GLU A 633 58.47 60.64 -32.40
C GLU A 633 59.93 60.15 -32.41
N GLU A 634 60.63 60.19 -31.26
CA GLU A 634 61.97 59.62 -31.07
C GLU A 634 61.91 58.11 -30.82
N LEU A 635 61.51 57.34 -31.83
CA LEU A 635 61.20 55.91 -31.68
C LEU A 635 62.41 55.05 -31.23
N GLU A 636 63.61 55.31 -31.75
CA GLU A 636 64.82 54.57 -31.34
C GLU A 636 65.24 54.89 -29.90
N GLY A 637 65.10 56.15 -29.47
CA GLY A 637 65.34 56.55 -28.09
C GLY A 637 64.38 55.84 -27.12
N ALA A 638 63.11 55.73 -27.51
CA ALA A 638 62.11 55.01 -26.74
C ALA A 638 62.39 53.50 -26.67
N LYS A 639 62.84 52.89 -27.77
CA LYS A 639 63.21 51.47 -27.83
C LYS A 639 64.35 51.16 -26.88
N ASN A 640 65.41 51.96 -26.89
CA ASN A 640 66.54 51.78 -25.98
C ASN A 640 66.12 51.94 -24.51
N SER A 641 65.29 52.94 -24.20
CA SER A 641 64.76 53.13 -22.84
C SER A 641 63.91 51.93 -22.37
N LEU A 642 63.09 51.34 -23.25
CA LEU A 642 62.28 50.15 -22.92
C LEU A 642 63.10 48.87 -22.83
N LEU A 643 64.12 48.69 -23.68
CA LEU A 643 65.05 47.55 -23.59
C LEU A 643 65.81 47.57 -22.25
N GLU A 644 66.28 48.74 -21.83
CA GLU A 644 66.95 48.90 -20.55
C GLU A 644 65.98 48.71 -19.38
N ALA A 645 64.75 49.24 -19.47
CA ALA A 645 63.71 48.99 -18.47
C ALA A 645 63.41 47.49 -18.33
N ASN A 646 63.36 46.76 -19.47
CA ASN A 646 63.13 45.32 -19.51
C ASN A 646 64.34 44.53 -19.00
N ARG A 647 65.57 45.05 -19.14
CA ARG A 647 66.77 44.43 -18.54
C ARG A 647 66.73 44.49 -17.01
N ILE A 648 66.27 45.62 -16.47
CA ILE A 648 66.18 45.84 -15.01
C ILE A 648 65.02 45.05 -14.39
N ASN A 649 63.86 45.01 -15.08
CA ASN A 649 62.65 44.34 -14.64
C ASN A 649 62.09 43.44 -15.78
N PRO A 650 62.74 42.31 -16.10
CA PRO A 650 62.36 41.46 -17.23
C PRO A 650 61.00 40.80 -17.07
N GLU A 651 60.58 40.58 -15.85
CA GLU A 651 59.30 39.96 -15.47
C GLU A 651 58.11 40.94 -15.52
N ASN A 652 58.34 42.22 -15.86
CA ASN A 652 57.27 43.21 -15.83
C ASN A 652 56.45 43.21 -17.14
N ARG A 653 55.21 42.73 -17.03
CA ARG A 653 54.24 42.69 -18.14
C ARG A 653 54.08 44.01 -18.89
N GLU A 654 53.97 45.14 -18.20
CA GLU A 654 53.71 46.45 -18.83
C GLU A 654 54.90 46.94 -19.66
N ILE A 655 56.14 46.69 -19.22
CA ILE A 655 57.35 47.01 -19.96
C ILE A 655 57.43 46.17 -21.24
N GLN A 656 57.26 44.85 -21.12
CA GLN A 656 57.26 43.94 -22.27
C GLN A 656 56.16 44.32 -23.27
N ARG A 657 54.94 44.60 -22.79
CA ARG A 657 53.79 45.04 -23.59
C ARG A 657 54.07 46.33 -24.34
N ALA A 658 54.67 47.32 -23.68
CA ALA A 658 55.05 48.60 -24.31
C ALA A 658 56.14 48.40 -25.37
N LEU A 659 57.15 47.58 -25.09
CA LEU A 659 58.24 47.27 -26.01
C LEU A 659 57.71 46.60 -27.28
N ILE A 660 56.88 45.56 -27.15
CA ILE A 660 56.31 44.84 -28.30
C ILE A 660 55.48 45.79 -29.17
N ARG A 661 54.61 46.62 -28.57
CA ARG A 661 53.81 47.60 -29.31
C ARG A 661 54.67 48.61 -30.06
N LEU A 662 55.77 49.05 -29.46
CA LEU A 662 56.72 49.95 -30.11
C LEU A 662 57.43 49.28 -31.29
N LEU A 663 57.90 48.05 -31.13
CA LEU A 663 58.55 47.29 -32.21
C LEU A 663 57.63 47.10 -33.41
N VAL A 664 56.36 46.76 -33.17
CA VAL A 664 55.37 46.64 -34.26
C VAL A 664 55.10 48.01 -34.91
N ARG A 665 55.06 49.10 -34.13
CA ARG A 665 54.93 50.47 -34.67
C ARG A 665 56.13 50.87 -35.54
N MET A 666 57.33 50.43 -35.17
CA MET A 666 58.57 50.62 -35.94
C MET A 666 58.68 49.68 -37.15
N LYS A 667 57.70 48.78 -37.36
CA LYS A 667 57.69 47.75 -38.41
C LYS A 667 58.83 46.72 -38.29
N GLU A 668 59.42 46.59 -37.11
CA GLU A 668 60.41 45.55 -36.79
C GLU A 668 59.70 44.22 -36.49
N TYR A 669 58.97 43.69 -37.47
CA TYR A 669 58.07 42.55 -37.27
C TYR A 669 58.79 41.28 -36.82
N GLN A 670 60.01 41.03 -37.32
CA GLN A 670 60.78 39.84 -36.94
C GLN A 670 61.13 39.86 -35.45
N PHE A 671 61.64 40.98 -34.95
CA PHE A 671 62.02 41.12 -33.55
C PHE A 671 60.79 41.17 -32.62
N ALA A 672 59.69 41.79 -33.09
CA ALA A 672 58.42 41.74 -32.40
C ALA A 672 57.88 40.29 -32.29
N ALA A 673 57.97 39.49 -33.37
CA ALA A 673 57.52 38.10 -33.39
C ALA A 673 58.31 37.22 -32.39
N GLU A 674 59.63 37.41 -32.29
CA GLU A 674 60.46 36.72 -31.30
C GLU A 674 60.02 37.01 -29.87
N LYS A 675 59.79 38.28 -29.53
CA LYS A 675 59.29 38.69 -28.20
C LYS A 675 57.87 38.23 -27.94
N LEU A 676 57.02 38.19 -28.97
CA LEU A 676 55.65 37.70 -28.86
C LEU A 676 55.58 36.20 -28.58
N ASN A 677 56.47 35.39 -29.16
CA ASN A 677 56.49 33.93 -28.93
C ASN A 677 56.62 33.58 -27.44
N THR A 678 57.39 34.34 -26.67
CA THR A 678 57.53 34.13 -25.22
C THR A 678 56.41 34.82 -24.44
N TYR A 679 56.07 36.07 -24.79
CA TYR A 679 55.08 36.87 -24.06
C TYR A 679 53.70 36.22 -24.00
N ILE A 680 53.20 35.68 -25.12
CA ILE A 680 51.85 35.07 -25.17
C ILE A 680 51.76 33.75 -24.39
N GLU A 681 52.90 33.13 -24.11
CA GLU A 681 52.99 31.93 -23.29
C GLU A 681 53.06 32.32 -21.80
N GLU A 682 53.79 33.37 -21.42
CA GLU A 682 53.83 33.86 -20.03
C GLU A 682 52.54 34.57 -19.59
N TYR A 683 51.91 35.32 -20.51
CA TYR A 683 50.70 36.11 -20.26
C TYR A 683 49.58 35.72 -21.23
N PRO A 684 49.08 34.47 -21.14
CA PRO A 684 48.09 33.97 -22.08
C PRO A 684 46.75 34.71 -22.01
N GLY A 685 46.46 35.46 -20.93
CA GLY A 685 45.23 36.23 -20.78
C GLY A 685 45.19 37.53 -21.59
N ASP A 686 46.32 37.93 -22.18
CA ASP A 686 46.44 39.20 -22.89
C ASP A 686 45.90 39.13 -24.34
N THR A 687 44.57 39.18 -24.47
CA THR A 687 43.89 39.08 -25.77
C THR A 687 44.32 40.16 -26.77
N ASP A 688 44.65 41.37 -26.31
CA ASP A 688 45.12 42.44 -27.20
C ASP A 688 46.46 42.10 -27.85
N LEU A 689 47.38 41.50 -27.10
CA LEU A 689 48.71 41.14 -27.58
C LEU A 689 48.67 39.86 -28.41
N ILE A 690 47.71 38.97 -28.15
CA ILE A 690 47.40 37.85 -29.03
C ILE A 690 46.89 38.36 -30.39
N TYR A 691 46.04 39.40 -30.41
CA TYR A 691 45.62 40.03 -31.68
C TYR A 691 46.79 40.69 -32.41
N LEU A 692 47.64 41.39 -31.67
CA LEU A 692 48.87 41.95 -32.23
C LEU A 692 49.81 40.86 -32.76
N ALA A 693 49.86 39.69 -32.10
CA ALA A 693 50.63 38.53 -32.55
C ALA A 693 50.10 37.99 -33.86
N SER A 694 48.78 37.80 -34.00
CA SER A 694 48.13 37.43 -35.27
C SER A 694 48.55 38.35 -36.41
N PHE A 695 48.48 39.67 -36.17
CA PHE A 695 48.92 40.66 -37.15
C PHE A 695 50.42 40.57 -37.47
N THR A 696 51.27 40.43 -36.46
CA THR A 696 52.74 40.41 -36.64
C THR A 696 53.18 39.15 -37.39
N TYR A 697 52.66 37.97 -37.04
CA TYR A 697 52.95 36.72 -37.74
C TYR A 697 52.46 36.73 -39.19
N LYS A 698 51.37 37.45 -39.49
CA LYS A 698 50.94 37.69 -40.87
C LYS A 698 52.01 38.47 -41.65
N GLN A 699 52.63 39.48 -41.05
CA GLN A 699 53.68 40.28 -41.71
C GLN A 699 54.98 39.48 -41.90
N THR A 700 55.31 38.57 -40.98
CA THR A 700 56.48 37.67 -41.10
C THR A 700 56.21 36.43 -41.97
N LYS A 701 55.01 36.31 -42.56
CA LYS A 701 54.53 35.17 -43.38
C LYS A 701 54.43 33.84 -42.62
N GLU A 702 54.41 33.88 -41.29
CA GLU A 702 54.15 32.72 -40.42
C GLU A 702 52.64 32.46 -40.30
N TYR A 703 51.98 32.18 -41.44
CA TYR A 703 50.51 32.14 -41.53
C TYR A 703 49.84 31.15 -40.57
N GLY A 704 50.48 30.00 -40.29
CA GLY A 704 49.95 29.03 -39.32
C GLY A 704 49.80 29.62 -37.92
N LYS A 705 50.86 30.28 -37.40
CA LYS A 705 50.81 30.95 -36.09
C LYS A 705 49.83 32.11 -36.09
N ALA A 706 49.75 32.87 -37.19
CA ALA A 706 48.79 33.96 -37.34
C ALA A 706 47.34 33.45 -37.19
N ILE A 707 47.00 32.36 -37.88
CA ILE A 707 45.67 31.72 -37.81
C ILE A 707 45.40 31.17 -36.41
N ASP A 708 46.40 30.59 -35.74
CA ASP A 708 46.27 30.12 -34.36
C ASP A 708 45.91 31.24 -33.40
N MET A 709 46.60 32.37 -33.47
CA MET A 709 46.31 33.54 -32.65
C MET A 709 44.94 34.13 -32.97
N GLY A 710 44.60 34.25 -34.26
CA GLY A 710 43.30 34.74 -34.70
C GLY A 710 42.15 33.87 -34.19
N GLU A 711 42.28 32.55 -34.26
CA GLU A 711 41.26 31.61 -33.77
C GLU A 711 41.08 31.67 -32.26
N ARG A 712 42.15 31.89 -31.49
CA ARG A 712 42.04 32.11 -30.03
C ARG A 712 41.18 33.32 -29.73
N ILE A 713 41.39 34.44 -30.43
CA ILE A 713 40.59 35.65 -30.24
C ILE A 713 39.15 35.42 -30.69
N ARG A 714 38.93 34.73 -31.81
CA ARG A 714 37.59 34.39 -32.29
C ARG A 714 36.81 33.58 -31.25
N LEU A 715 37.47 32.68 -30.53
CA LEU A 715 36.86 31.88 -29.47
C LEU A 715 36.62 32.67 -28.18
N ARG A 716 37.50 33.61 -27.82
CA ARG A 716 37.34 34.44 -26.62
C ARG A 716 36.36 35.60 -26.80
N ASN A 717 36.31 36.16 -28.00
CA ASN A 717 35.46 37.30 -28.35
C ASN A 717 35.00 37.13 -29.82
N PRO A 718 33.92 36.38 -30.06
CA PRO A 718 33.36 36.19 -31.39
C PRO A 718 32.93 37.50 -32.06
N GLY A 719 32.61 38.54 -31.27
CA GLY A 719 32.23 39.87 -31.73
C GLY A 719 33.39 40.76 -32.22
N HIS A 720 34.64 40.29 -32.18
CA HIS A 720 35.79 41.10 -32.59
C HIS A 720 35.92 41.19 -34.12
N LEU A 721 35.24 42.16 -34.73
CA LEU A 721 35.17 42.34 -36.19
C LEU A 721 36.54 42.41 -36.89
N SER A 722 37.49 43.18 -36.36
CA SER A 722 38.83 43.30 -36.98
C SER A 722 39.59 41.98 -37.02
N ASN A 723 39.43 41.13 -35.99
CA ASN A 723 40.01 39.81 -35.95
C ASN A 723 39.35 38.87 -36.96
N LEU A 724 38.02 38.90 -37.09
CA LEU A 724 37.30 38.10 -38.09
C LEU A 724 37.74 38.46 -39.52
N ILE A 725 37.81 39.75 -39.85
CA ILE A 725 38.31 40.22 -41.15
C ILE A 725 39.73 39.71 -41.41
N GLN A 726 40.61 39.81 -40.42
CA GLN A 726 41.97 39.31 -40.55
C GLN A 726 42.03 37.79 -40.74
N LEU A 727 41.22 37.03 -40.02
CA LEU A 727 41.11 35.58 -40.17
C LEU A 727 40.60 35.17 -41.55
N VAL A 728 39.57 35.83 -42.08
CA VAL A 728 39.07 35.58 -43.45
C VAL A 728 40.20 35.77 -44.47
N GLN A 729 40.96 36.87 -44.36
CA GLN A 729 42.11 37.11 -45.23
C GLN A 729 43.20 36.05 -45.10
N LEU A 730 43.50 35.61 -43.86
CA LEU A 730 44.48 34.54 -43.62
C LEU A 730 44.02 33.22 -44.23
N TYR A 731 42.75 32.85 -44.07
CA TYR A 731 42.18 31.64 -44.67
C TYR A 731 42.19 31.69 -46.19
N LEU A 732 41.88 32.83 -46.81
CA LEU A 732 42.03 33.02 -48.26
C LEU A 732 43.49 32.90 -48.71
N THR A 733 44.44 33.45 -47.94
CA THR A 733 45.87 33.40 -48.25
C THR A 733 46.40 31.95 -48.27
N ILE A 734 45.90 31.09 -47.38
CA ILE A 734 46.27 29.66 -47.33
C ILE A 734 45.36 28.76 -48.19
N GLY A 735 44.42 29.34 -48.95
CA GLY A 735 43.50 28.61 -49.82
C GLY A 735 42.37 27.85 -49.12
N ASN A 736 42.09 28.09 -47.84
CA ASN A 736 41.01 27.43 -47.10
C ASN A 736 39.68 28.16 -47.25
N LEU A 737 39.05 28.00 -48.42
CA LEU A 737 37.78 28.65 -48.75
C LEU A 737 36.64 28.33 -47.76
N PRO A 738 36.40 27.06 -47.35
CA PRO A 738 35.29 26.74 -46.45
C PRO A 738 35.40 27.45 -45.09
N LYS A 739 36.60 27.56 -44.53
CA LYS A 739 36.80 28.30 -43.26
C LYS A 739 36.69 29.80 -43.44
N ALA A 740 37.13 30.34 -44.58
CA ALA A 740 36.97 31.76 -44.89
C ALA A 740 35.48 32.14 -44.94
N GLU A 741 34.65 31.35 -45.62
CA GLU A 741 33.20 31.57 -45.71
C GLU A 741 32.51 31.46 -44.34
N LYS A 742 32.80 30.39 -43.59
CA LYS A 742 32.24 30.20 -42.25
C LYS A 742 32.62 31.33 -41.30
N THR A 743 33.84 31.85 -41.39
CA THR A 743 34.30 32.97 -40.56
C THR A 743 33.67 34.29 -41.00
N LEU A 744 33.48 34.50 -42.31
CA LEU A 744 32.79 35.68 -42.84
C LEU A 744 31.33 35.71 -42.39
N GLN A 745 30.65 34.56 -42.31
CA GLN A 745 29.27 34.48 -41.83
C GLN A 745 29.08 35.05 -40.42
N LEU A 746 30.08 34.88 -39.54
CA LEU A 746 30.06 35.44 -38.19
C LEU A 746 30.08 36.97 -38.18
N THR A 747 30.62 37.61 -39.22
CA THR A 747 30.66 39.08 -39.32
C THR A 747 29.27 39.70 -39.55
N PHE A 748 28.33 38.96 -40.15
CA PHE A 748 26.96 39.44 -40.40
C PHE A 748 26.14 39.61 -39.11
N LEU A 749 26.61 39.03 -38.01
CA LEU A 749 26.01 39.19 -36.68
C LEU A 749 26.45 40.51 -36.00
N ILE A 750 27.39 41.25 -36.59
CA ILE A 750 27.99 42.45 -36.02
C ILE A 750 27.63 43.69 -36.87
N PRO A 751 26.83 44.63 -36.34
CA PRO A 751 26.45 45.85 -37.07
C PRO A 751 27.59 46.89 -37.03
N SER A 752 28.58 46.87 -37.95
CA SER A 752 29.56 47.99 -37.98
C SER A 752 30.49 48.23 -39.19
N ASP A 753 30.58 47.44 -40.26
CA ASP A 753 31.51 47.81 -41.37
C ASP A 753 31.16 47.15 -42.73
N THR A 754 30.14 47.67 -43.43
CA THR A 754 29.61 47.07 -44.67
C THR A 754 30.64 47.03 -45.82
N ASN A 755 31.43 48.10 -46.01
CA ASN A 755 32.34 48.22 -47.17
C ASN A 755 33.45 47.16 -47.17
N ARG A 756 34.09 46.89 -46.02
CA ARG A 756 35.16 45.87 -45.93
C ARG A 756 34.62 44.45 -46.05
N ILE A 757 33.41 44.21 -45.52
CA ILE A 757 32.74 42.91 -45.61
C ILE A 757 32.36 42.62 -47.08
N GLU A 758 31.87 43.61 -47.82
CA GLU A 758 31.56 43.50 -49.26
C GLU A 758 32.80 43.22 -50.10
N GLN A 759 33.93 43.88 -49.81
CA GLN A 759 35.20 43.61 -50.48
C GLN A 759 35.67 42.17 -50.27
N LEU A 760 35.58 41.65 -49.05
CA LEU A 760 35.94 40.24 -48.75
C LEU A 760 34.99 39.26 -49.44
N LYS A 761 33.70 39.58 -49.51
CA LYS A 761 32.72 38.77 -50.24
C LYS A 761 33.06 38.68 -51.72
N SER A 762 33.42 39.81 -52.35
CA SER A 762 33.89 39.83 -53.74
C SER A 762 35.16 38.98 -53.91
N GLN A 763 36.13 39.06 -52.97
CA GLN A 763 37.33 38.23 -53.01
C GLN A 763 37.04 36.73 -52.90
N ILE A 764 36.10 36.32 -52.04
CA ILE A 764 35.65 34.92 -51.93
C ILE A 764 35.05 34.44 -53.25
N GLU A 765 34.17 35.22 -53.89
CA GLU A 765 33.56 34.84 -55.18
C GLU A 765 34.59 34.75 -56.30
N THR A 766 35.55 35.69 -56.37
CA THR A 766 36.66 35.61 -57.34
C THR A 766 37.53 34.38 -57.10
N PHE A 767 37.80 34.03 -55.84
CA PHE A 767 38.57 32.83 -55.50
C PHE A 767 37.81 31.54 -55.85
N ARG A 768 36.49 31.52 -55.63
CA ARG A 768 35.62 30.41 -56.03
C ARG A 768 35.64 30.19 -57.54
N GLN A 769 35.53 31.26 -58.32
CA GLN A 769 35.63 31.18 -59.79
C GLN A 769 36.97 30.60 -60.24
N LYS A 770 38.08 31.06 -59.67
CA LYS A 770 39.41 30.51 -59.98
C LYS A 770 39.55 29.00 -59.69
N ILE A 771 39.00 28.52 -58.56
CA ILE A 771 39.03 27.09 -58.24
C ILE A 771 38.19 26.29 -59.24
N VAL A 772 37.03 26.81 -59.64
CA VAL A 772 36.15 26.14 -60.62
C VAL A 772 36.81 26.10 -62.01
N ASP A 773 37.54 27.15 -62.40
CA ASP A 773 38.26 27.24 -63.67
C ASP A 773 39.54 26.36 -63.71
N GLU A 774 40.08 25.96 -62.55
CA GLU A 774 41.30 25.12 -62.42
C GLU A 774 41.02 23.60 -62.35
N ILE A 775 39.75 23.16 -62.33
CA ILE A 775 39.39 21.73 -62.39
C ILE A 775 39.37 21.30 -63.87
N PRO A 776 40.29 20.43 -64.34
CA PRO A 776 40.19 19.89 -65.69
C PRO A 776 38.95 18.98 -65.77
N SER A 777 38.15 19.18 -66.82
CA SER A 777 36.96 18.40 -67.17
C SER A 777 37.20 16.89 -67.24
#